data_AF-A0A938LLB4-F1
#
_entry.id   AF-A0A938LLB4-F1
#
_cell.length_a   1.000
_cell.length_b   1.000
_cell.length_c   1.000
_cell.angle_alpha   90.00
_cell.angle_beta   90.00
_cell.angle_gamma   90.00
#
_symmetry.space_group_name_H-M   'P 1'
#
loop_
_entity.id
_entity.type
_entity.pdbx_description
1 polymer ?
#
loop_
_entity_poly.entity_id
_entity_poly.type
_entity_poly.pdbx_seq_one_letter_code
_entity_poly.pdbx_strand_id
1 'polypeptide(L)'
;MDRRTFLKSSLAVAGLSAGAAQAAETRTDRAPGDRRLLNVHACQANNRSPYLLVRAKFRPGEVADARAVKFFAPDGTEVAHSVWDSVTWRVARDGRPDWGGRYALLQHGSGNAQEAREARGKKLEAAKQQLPRLGAELAAEDEAAQRHGDSICSAIYLLRHALLPYGKEKLRLEILPSAPVTERGKPEGKPSETRSGELRLLNLPDAIAVVWKGKTLFRYAGFEAGDASGTHAHADPARPFTVRVEEGQVTKVAIAGQTQGRQQGAMDWQCTYWLFPDGCYVALEGFSIGNAAGYRGGEQKVSIWQADGDVEPVHEPQWTAPWWLHKVGSAGFVATHLWHDTPLVAGYGNNPFTTNTDAAKHGPDVQVAGRQVALRWHFSLDDPAVVRLFAPDGNPQWTPKTDWLYRQYAVGVGQTAPEAEAALRAVIGAAAGWIDRPCEEEEQAALMVHIQSRKEPRPGVTWELPLWVASAVLNPDEAKTADLLRGQRRQPNMGIPERTENFIQQLRANVARGGNPLHARNPQLAAQGIPCEGWFDNPAYHACKMPAYVRFLEHFDLPHDQRKDREAILRYADYSLEHIGGGPPDIEKLRAAWLSFWPNRTVMLLPLLLEAQTITGDAKYGRIAAALFDDLMAMVDANPHGYPSAWEYRPRKPQLFDSVYNPVGYLRGVTSFWSNGYLDLIGREKAARF
;
A
#
# COMPACT_ATOMS: atom_id res chain seq x y z
N MET A 1 41.12 15.44 19.60
CA MET A 1 40.24 15.96 18.54
C MET A 1 38.85 16.05 19.15
N ASP A 2 38.22 17.23 19.18
CA ASP A 2 36.85 17.38 19.71
C ASP A 2 35.90 16.47 18.89
N ARG A 3 34.98 15.77 19.56
CA ARG A 3 33.95 14.91 18.94
C ARG A 3 33.17 15.68 17.85
N ARG A 4 33.03 17.00 18.03
CA ARG A 4 32.46 17.97 17.07
C ARG A 4 33.29 18.11 15.79
N THR A 5 34.62 18.08 15.92
CA THR A 5 35.56 18.13 14.80
C THR A 5 35.54 16.81 14.05
N PHE A 6 35.48 15.65 14.72
CA PHE A 6 35.46 14.35 14.05
C PHE A 6 34.21 14.16 13.17
N LEU A 7 33.00 14.44 13.69
CA LEU A 7 31.75 14.34 12.91
C LEU A 7 31.68 15.36 11.76
N LYS A 8 32.14 16.61 11.98
CA LYS A 8 32.24 17.61 10.90
C LYS A 8 33.30 17.22 9.87
N SER A 9 34.39 16.56 10.27
CA SER A 9 35.45 16.10 9.36
C SER A 9 34.97 14.92 8.53
N SER A 10 34.26 13.96 9.12
CA SER A 10 33.69 12.82 8.39
C SER A 10 32.60 13.24 7.39
N LEU A 11 31.84 14.29 7.69
CA LEU A 11 30.88 14.90 6.76
C LEU A 11 31.54 15.85 5.73
N ALA A 12 32.67 16.47 6.06
CA ALA A 12 33.44 17.29 5.12
C ALA A 12 34.25 16.44 4.13
N VAL A 13 34.71 15.25 4.55
CA VAL A 13 35.33 14.23 3.67
C VAL A 13 34.31 13.68 2.65
N ALA A 14 33.01 13.79 2.93
CA ALA A 14 31.93 13.50 1.98
C ALA A 14 31.71 14.59 0.90
N GLY A 15 32.60 15.58 0.76
CA GLY A 15 32.73 16.37 -0.48
C GLY A 15 31.61 17.35 -0.84
N LEU A 16 30.78 17.77 0.12
CA LEU A 16 29.51 18.49 -0.16
C LEU A 16 29.56 20.02 -0.44
N SER A 17 30.71 20.66 -0.65
CA SER A 17 30.75 22.14 -0.64
C SER A 17 31.34 22.89 -1.83
N ALA A 18 31.87 22.26 -2.90
CA ALA A 18 32.49 23.05 -3.97
C ALA A 18 32.26 22.63 -5.43
N GLY A 19 31.83 21.38 -5.71
CA GLY A 19 31.65 20.91 -7.10
C GLY A 19 30.25 21.09 -7.70
N ALA A 20 29.22 21.28 -6.87
CA ALA A 20 27.82 21.13 -7.31
C ALA A 20 27.21 22.39 -7.94
N ALA A 21 27.80 23.57 -7.73
CA ALA A 21 27.29 24.83 -8.30
C ALA A 21 27.40 24.86 -9.84
N GLN A 22 28.34 24.10 -10.40
CA GLN A 22 28.57 24.06 -11.85
C GLN A 22 27.73 23.00 -12.58
N ALA A 23 27.14 22.04 -11.85
CA ALA A 23 26.28 20.98 -12.43
C ALA A 23 24.80 21.38 -12.56
N ALA A 24 24.35 22.39 -11.82
CA ALA A 24 22.96 22.87 -11.84
C ALA A 24 22.63 23.70 -13.10
N GLU A 25 23.64 24.34 -13.72
CA GLU A 25 23.46 25.14 -14.95
C GLU A 25 23.40 24.31 -16.24
N THR A 26 23.67 22.99 -16.19
CA THR A 26 23.60 22.09 -17.36
C THR A 26 22.31 21.27 -17.47
N ARG A 27 21.28 21.53 -16.66
CA ARG A 27 19.96 20.89 -16.82
C ARG A 27 19.03 21.63 -17.80
N THR A 28 19.55 22.59 -18.56
CA THR A 28 18.89 23.24 -19.69
C THR A 28 19.04 22.40 -20.97
N ASP A 29 17.89 22.05 -21.54
CA ASP A 29 17.68 21.85 -22.98
C ASP A 29 18.62 20.85 -23.70
N ARG A 30 18.44 19.55 -23.47
CA ARG A 30 18.80 18.56 -24.51
C ARG A 30 17.86 18.76 -25.70
N ALA A 31 18.44 18.81 -26.89
CA ALA A 31 17.77 19.14 -28.13
C ALA A 31 16.48 18.33 -28.35
N PRO A 32 15.42 18.94 -28.91
CA PRO A 32 14.22 18.21 -29.33
C PRO A 32 14.60 17.17 -30.38
N GLY A 33 14.70 15.90 -29.97
CA GLY A 33 15.11 14.79 -30.84
C GLY A 33 15.80 13.61 -30.12
N ASP A 34 16.35 13.81 -28.93
CA ASP A 34 16.97 12.71 -28.17
C ASP A 34 15.90 11.77 -27.59
N ARG A 35 15.89 10.52 -28.06
CA ARG A 35 15.07 9.43 -27.50
C ARG A 35 15.32 9.32 -26.00
N ARG A 36 14.33 9.67 -25.19
CA ARG A 36 14.42 9.58 -23.74
C ARG A 36 14.01 8.18 -23.29
N LEU A 37 15.01 7.40 -22.88
CA LEU A 37 14.82 6.07 -22.29
C LEU A 37 14.83 6.16 -20.77
N LEU A 38 13.81 5.61 -20.13
CA LEU A 38 13.68 5.46 -18.68
C LEU A 38 13.73 3.97 -18.30
N ASN A 39 14.27 3.66 -17.13
CA ASN A 39 14.23 2.31 -16.58
C ASN A 39 12.91 2.08 -15.85
N VAL A 40 12.29 0.93 -16.13
CA VAL A 40 11.11 0.43 -15.43
C VAL A 40 11.56 -0.77 -14.61
N HIS A 41 11.52 -0.66 -13.29
CA HIS A 41 11.75 -1.82 -12.43
C HIS A 41 10.42 -2.54 -12.28
N ALA A 42 10.40 -3.81 -12.65
CA ALA A 42 9.26 -4.68 -12.50
C ALA A 42 9.60 -5.77 -11.48
N CYS A 43 8.66 -6.07 -10.60
CA CYS A 43 8.74 -7.20 -9.69
C CYS A 43 7.42 -7.95 -9.64
N GLN A 44 7.52 -9.27 -9.59
CA GLN A 44 6.40 -10.16 -9.34
C GLN A 44 6.50 -10.70 -7.93
N ALA A 45 5.33 -10.83 -7.32
CA ALA A 45 5.12 -11.60 -6.12
C ALA A 45 5.32 -13.12 -6.38
N ASN A 46 4.82 -13.99 -5.52
CA ASN A 46 4.91 -15.44 -5.70
C ASN A 46 3.96 -16.02 -6.78
N ASN A 47 3.06 -15.21 -7.30
CA ASN A 47 2.02 -15.66 -8.21
C ASN A 47 2.46 -15.51 -9.67
N ARG A 48 1.68 -16.10 -10.58
CA ARG A 48 1.88 -15.98 -12.02
C ARG A 48 0.75 -15.15 -12.61
N SER A 49 1.11 -14.03 -13.23
CA SER A 49 0.20 -13.19 -13.99
C SER A 49 0.78 -12.94 -15.38
N PRO A 50 -0.04 -12.91 -16.44
CA PRO A 50 0.40 -12.45 -17.75
C PRO A 50 0.47 -10.91 -17.85
N TYR A 51 0.18 -10.20 -16.76
CA TYR A 51 0.05 -8.76 -16.71
C TYR A 51 1.04 -8.11 -15.75
N LEU A 52 1.52 -6.93 -16.12
CA LEU A 52 2.36 -6.04 -15.32
C LEU A 52 1.72 -4.66 -15.27
N LEU A 53 1.44 -4.15 -14.07
CA LEU A 53 0.95 -2.79 -13.84
C LEU A 53 2.11 -1.85 -13.54
N VAL A 54 2.42 -0.95 -14.47
CA VAL A 54 3.50 0.04 -14.32
C VAL A 54 2.95 1.39 -13.91
N ARG A 55 3.38 1.89 -12.74
CA ARG A 55 3.16 3.26 -12.31
C ARG A 55 4.29 4.16 -12.82
N ALA A 56 3.96 5.18 -13.58
CA ALA A 56 4.92 6.13 -14.13
C ALA A 56 4.59 7.56 -13.70
N LYS A 57 5.62 8.32 -13.29
CA LYS A 57 5.51 9.77 -13.01
C LYS A 57 6.34 10.57 -14.01
N PHE A 58 5.77 11.56 -14.65
CA PHE A 58 6.42 12.37 -15.69
C PHE A 58 6.65 13.81 -15.20
N ARG A 59 7.76 14.44 -15.60
CA ARG A 59 8.00 15.87 -15.36
C ARG A 59 7.04 16.72 -16.19
N PRO A 60 6.78 17.98 -15.82
CA PRO A 60 5.95 18.86 -16.63
C PRO A 60 6.51 18.99 -18.05
N GLY A 61 5.64 18.83 -19.05
CA GLY A 61 5.98 18.91 -20.47
C GLY A 61 6.69 17.68 -21.04
N GLU A 62 7.00 16.67 -20.23
CA GLU A 62 7.77 15.49 -20.68
C GLU A 62 6.95 14.54 -21.56
N VAL A 63 5.68 14.33 -21.22
CA VAL A 63 4.77 13.45 -21.95
C VAL A 63 3.47 14.19 -22.19
N ALA A 64 3.17 14.51 -23.45
CA ALA A 64 1.95 15.23 -23.81
C ALA A 64 0.70 14.34 -23.74
N ASP A 65 0.85 13.04 -24.06
CA ASP A 65 -0.22 12.05 -24.08
C ASP A 65 0.30 10.75 -23.46
N ALA A 66 -0.47 10.11 -22.58
CA ALA A 66 -0.04 8.88 -21.92
C ALA A 66 0.26 7.75 -22.92
N ARG A 67 -0.28 7.79 -24.14
CA ARG A 67 -0.01 6.82 -25.22
C ARG A 67 1.30 7.08 -25.95
N ALA A 68 1.96 8.21 -25.72
CA ALA A 68 3.23 8.57 -26.35
C ALA A 68 4.43 7.88 -25.69
N VAL A 69 4.32 6.58 -25.40
CA VAL A 69 5.39 5.77 -24.80
C VAL A 69 5.47 4.39 -25.47
N LYS A 70 6.64 3.78 -25.41
CA LYS A 70 6.84 2.36 -25.74
C LYS A 70 7.56 1.66 -24.61
N PHE A 71 7.23 0.39 -24.39
CA PHE A 71 7.90 -0.46 -23.42
C PHE A 71 8.71 -1.52 -24.12
N PHE A 72 9.89 -1.83 -23.60
CA PHE A 72 10.77 -2.87 -24.12
C PHE A 72 11.22 -3.80 -23.00
N ALA A 73 11.12 -5.10 -23.25
CA ALA A 73 11.69 -6.13 -22.40
C ALA A 73 13.24 -6.08 -22.41
N PRO A 74 13.91 -6.80 -21.48
CA PRO A 74 15.38 -6.80 -21.41
C PRO A 74 16.08 -7.25 -22.70
N ASP A 75 15.45 -8.14 -23.47
CA ASP A 75 15.93 -8.64 -24.76
C ASP A 75 15.74 -7.64 -25.93
N GLY A 76 15.06 -6.51 -25.68
CA GLY A 76 14.74 -5.49 -26.69
C GLY A 76 13.40 -5.67 -27.38
N THR A 77 12.62 -6.70 -27.04
CA THR A 77 11.28 -6.93 -27.61
C THR A 77 10.30 -5.85 -27.12
N GLU A 78 9.54 -5.24 -28.03
CA GLU A 78 8.49 -4.28 -27.67
C GLU A 78 7.34 -4.99 -26.94
N VAL A 79 6.95 -4.45 -25.79
CA VAL A 79 5.90 -5.00 -24.93
C VAL A 79 4.61 -4.21 -25.18
N ALA A 80 3.56 -4.93 -25.56
CA ALA A 80 2.23 -4.35 -25.73
C ALA A 80 1.74 -3.76 -24.40
N HIS A 81 1.13 -2.58 -24.46
CA HIS A 81 0.60 -1.89 -23.29
C HIS A 81 -0.74 -1.21 -23.57
N SER A 82 -1.46 -0.88 -22.51
CA SER A 82 -2.66 -0.06 -22.53
C SER A 82 -2.59 0.97 -21.40
N VAL A 83 -3.07 2.19 -21.65
CA VAL A 83 -3.21 3.20 -20.61
C VAL A 83 -4.38 2.80 -19.72
N TRP A 84 -4.08 2.40 -18.49
CA TRP A 84 -5.09 2.01 -17.51
C TRP A 84 -5.82 3.26 -16.98
N ASP A 85 -5.03 4.21 -16.46
CA ASP A 85 -5.48 5.51 -15.98
C ASP A 85 -4.33 6.54 -16.07
N SER A 86 -4.67 7.83 -16.11
CA SER A 86 -3.66 8.90 -16.16
C SER A 86 -4.20 10.23 -15.63
N VAL A 87 -3.31 11.05 -15.11
CA VAL A 87 -3.60 12.38 -14.56
C VAL A 87 -2.65 13.40 -15.17
N THR A 88 -3.19 14.54 -15.58
CA THR A 88 -2.39 15.67 -16.08
C THR A 88 -1.82 16.48 -14.93
N TRP A 89 -0.83 17.34 -15.21
CA TRP A 89 -0.27 18.27 -14.23
C TRP A 89 -1.31 19.27 -13.70
N ARG A 90 -2.26 19.68 -14.54
CA ARG A 90 -3.41 20.50 -14.13
C ARG A 90 -4.25 19.76 -13.11
N VAL A 91 -4.66 18.52 -13.38
CA VAL A 91 -5.42 17.70 -12.43
C VAL A 91 -4.64 17.42 -11.15
N ALA A 92 -3.34 17.10 -11.27
CA ALA A 92 -2.46 16.85 -10.14
C ALA A 92 -2.29 18.08 -9.24
N ARG A 93 -2.42 19.30 -9.78
CA ARG A 93 -2.35 20.57 -9.04
C ARG A 93 -3.70 21.02 -8.50
N ASP A 94 -4.71 20.95 -9.35
CA ASP A 94 -6.00 21.61 -9.16
C ASP A 94 -7.06 20.69 -8.56
N GLY A 95 -6.78 19.39 -8.51
CA GLY A 95 -7.71 18.33 -8.16
C GLY A 95 -8.54 17.87 -9.36
N ARG A 96 -9.21 16.73 -9.20
CA ARG A 96 -10.09 16.17 -10.24
C ARG A 96 -11.41 16.96 -10.32
N PRO A 97 -11.78 17.55 -11.48
CA PRO A 97 -13.03 18.32 -11.59
C PRO A 97 -14.28 17.49 -11.28
N ASP A 98 -14.31 16.24 -11.73
CA ASP A 98 -15.38 15.26 -11.47
C ASP A 98 -15.47 14.86 -9.98
N TRP A 99 -14.44 15.21 -9.19
CA TRP A 99 -14.38 15.02 -7.73
C TRP A 99 -14.54 16.35 -6.99
N GLY A 100 -15.11 17.37 -7.63
CA GLY A 100 -15.29 18.71 -7.06
C GLY A 100 -13.98 19.46 -6.81
N GLY A 101 -12.93 19.18 -7.60
CA GLY A 101 -11.61 19.82 -7.48
C GLY A 101 -10.79 19.33 -6.29
N ARG A 102 -11.11 18.18 -5.70
CA ARG A 102 -10.41 17.65 -4.52
C ARG A 102 -9.23 16.74 -4.89
N TYR A 103 -8.37 16.48 -3.90
CA TYR A 103 -7.31 15.47 -3.92
C TYR A 103 -6.24 15.67 -5.00
N ALA A 104 -5.72 16.89 -5.09
CA ALA A 104 -4.56 17.21 -5.91
C ALA A 104 -3.33 16.38 -5.45
N LEU A 105 -2.70 15.66 -6.37
CA LEU A 105 -1.54 14.80 -6.12
C LEU A 105 -0.30 15.54 -5.59
N LEU A 106 -0.15 16.81 -5.90
CA LEU A 106 1.00 17.62 -5.47
C LEU A 106 0.82 18.20 -4.06
N GLN A 107 -0.28 17.85 -3.38
CA GLN A 107 -0.61 18.35 -2.05
C GLN A 107 -0.51 17.18 -1.09
N HIS A 108 0.58 17.11 -0.31
CA HIS A 108 0.82 16.11 0.73
C HIS A 108 -0.13 16.26 1.95
N GLY A 109 -1.45 16.38 1.74
CA GLY A 109 -2.46 16.47 2.79
C GLY A 109 -3.89 16.33 2.24
N SER A 110 -4.81 15.85 3.08
CA SER A 110 -6.26 15.83 2.83
C SER A 110 -6.85 17.23 3.02
N GLY A 111 -7.71 17.70 2.11
CA GLY A 111 -8.39 18.99 2.26
C GLY A 111 -9.10 19.49 1.00
N ASN A 112 -9.89 20.56 1.13
CA ASN A 112 -10.50 21.24 -0.01
C ASN A 112 -9.43 21.87 -0.91
N ALA A 113 -9.71 21.96 -2.21
CA ALA A 113 -8.79 22.46 -3.24
C ALA A 113 -8.12 23.79 -2.86
N GLN A 114 -8.87 24.70 -2.23
CA GLN A 114 -8.40 26.03 -1.87
C GLN A 114 -7.39 25.99 -0.71
N GLU A 115 -7.75 25.37 0.41
CA GLU A 115 -6.87 25.25 1.60
C GLU A 115 -5.55 24.58 1.25
N ALA A 116 -5.62 23.56 0.40
CA ALA A 116 -4.45 22.79 0.03
C ALA A 116 -3.60 23.49 -1.05
N ARG A 117 -4.19 24.36 -1.89
CA ARG A 117 -3.44 25.32 -2.75
C ARG A 117 -2.72 26.38 -1.92
N GLU A 118 -3.38 26.95 -0.92
CA GLU A 118 -2.76 27.91 0.01
C GLU A 118 -1.62 27.26 0.82
N ALA A 119 -1.82 26.02 1.29
CA ALA A 119 -0.79 25.24 1.96
C ALA A 119 0.42 24.96 1.05
N ARG A 120 0.21 24.73 -0.25
CA ARG A 120 1.30 24.55 -1.21
C ARG A 120 2.16 25.79 -1.34
N GLY A 121 1.56 26.96 -1.51
CA GLY A 121 2.29 28.24 -1.55
C GLY A 121 3.12 28.44 -0.28
N LYS A 122 2.52 28.22 0.90
CA LYS A 122 3.22 28.30 2.20
C LYS A 122 4.38 27.30 2.30
N LYS A 123 4.19 26.04 1.86
CA LYS A 123 5.23 25.00 1.86
C LYS A 123 6.38 25.33 0.91
N LEU A 124 6.07 25.89 -0.26
CA LEU A 124 7.08 26.29 -1.25
C LEU A 124 7.92 27.46 -0.72
N GLU A 125 7.28 28.49 -0.15
CA GLU A 125 7.99 29.61 0.46
C GLU A 125 8.87 29.15 1.65
N ALA A 126 8.36 28.25 2.50
CA ALA A 126 9.15 27.64 3.56
C ALA A 126 10.34 26.82 2.99
N ALA A 127 10.15 26.11 1.88
CA ALA A 127 11.23 25.38 1.21
C ALA A 127 12.29 26.34 0.63
N LYS A 128 11.90 27.44 -0.01
CA LYS A 128 12.84 28.47 -0.51
C LYS A 128 13.69 29.07 0.61
N GLN A 129 13.11 29.28 1.79
CA GLN A 129 13.83 29.83 2.93
C GLN A 129 14.77 28.82 3.60
N GLN A 130 14.30 27.58 3.80
CA GLN A 130 15.02 26.58 4.60
C GLN A 130 15.96 25.70 3.77
N LEU A 131 15.66 25.53 2.48
CA LEU A 131 16.37 24.66 1.55
C LEU A 131 16.44 25.35 0.18
N PRO A 132 17.20 26.44 0.02
CA PRO A 132 17.10 27.32 -1.15
C PRO A 132 17.19 26.59 -2.49
N ARG A 133 18.05 25.57 -2.59
CA ARG A 133 18.16 24.71 -3.78
C ARG A 133 16.87 23.92 -4.05
N LEU A 134 16.39 23.15 -3.08
CA LEU A 134 15.14 22.37 -3.24
C LEU A 134 13.94 23.30 -3.45
N GLY A 135 13.90 24.45 -2.77
CA GLY A 135 12.85 25.46 -2.95
C GLY A 135 12.85 26.06 -4.35
N ALA A 136 14.02 26.32 -4.94
CA ALA A 136 14.13 26.76 -6.33
C ALA A 136 13.70 25.67 -7.31
N GLU A 137 14.11 24.42 -7.08
CA GLU A 137 13.71 23.27 -7.90
C GLU A 137 12.19 23.05 -7.86
N LEU A 138 11.58 23.06 -6.67
CA LEU A 138 10.13 22.92 -6.50
C LEU A 138 9.35 24.10 -7.09
N ALA A 139 9.91 25.32 -7.05
CA ALA A 139 9.29 26.50 -7.65
C ALA A 139 9.32 26.41 -9.18
N ALA A 140 10.47 26.05 -9.76
CA ALA A 140 10.60 25.82 -11.19
C ALA A 140 9.68 24.68 -11.67
N GLU A 141 9.54 23.60 -10.88
CA GLU A 141 8.61 22.51 -11.17
C GLU A 141 7.15 22.98 -11.08
N ASP A 142 6.77 23.81 -10.09
CA ASP A 142 5.43 24.38 -10.04
C ASP A 142 5.14 25.26 -11.26
N GLU A 143 6.02 26.20 -11.59
CA GLU A 143 5.89 27.07 -12.77
C GLU A 143 5.80 26.25 -14.07
N ALA A 144 6.63 25.21 -14.21
CA ALA A 144 6.56 24.30 -15.34
C ALA A 144 5.24 23.51 -15.36
N ALA A 145 4.73 23.07 -14.22
CA ALA A 145 3.43 22.43 -14.11
C ALA A 145 2.28 23.38 -14.50
N GLN A 146 2.40 24.68 -14.24
CA GLN A 146 1.43 25.67 -14.71
C GLN A 146 1.47 25.82 -16.23
N ARG A 147 2.68 25.97 -16.79
CA ARG A 147 2.89 26.12 -18.25
C ARG A 147 2.49 24.88 -19.03
N HIS A 148 2.76 23.69 -18.50
CA HIS A 148 2.49 22.40 -19.14
C HIS A 148 1.36 21.64 -18.45
N GLY A 149 0.32 22.34 -18.01
CA GLY A 149 -0.78 21.75 -17.24
C GLY A 149 -1.47 20.57 -17.93
N ASP A 150 -1.52 20.54 -19.27
CA ASP A 150 -2.17 19.45 -20.02
C ASP A 150 -1.25 18.24 -20.24
N SER A 151 0.05 18.35 -19.95
CA SER A 151 0.96 17.19 -20.00
C SER A 151 0.66 16.21 -18.87
N ILE A 152 1.02 14.94 -19.08
CA ILE A 152 0.83 13.87 -18.11
C ILE A 152 1.76 14.10 -16.92
N CYS A 153 1.20 14.01 -15.71
CA CYS A 153 1.94 14.01 -14.44
C CYS A 153 2.18 12.58 -13.96
N SER A 154 1.17 11.72 -14.06
CA SER A 154 1.27 10.32 -13.67
C SER A 154 0.36 9.46 -14.54
N ALA A 155 0.76 8.22 -14.78
CA ALA A 155 -0.03 7.22 -15.49
C ALA A 155 0.17 5.84 -14.89
N ILE A 156 -0.86 5.01 -14.99
CA ILE A 156 -0.81 3.57 -14.78
C ILE A 156 -0.92 2.91 -16.14
N TYR A 157 0.02 2.04 -16.47
CA TYR A 157 0.03 1.23 -17.67
C TYR A 157 -0.22 -0.23 -17.33
N LEU A 158 -1.02 -0.91 -18.13
CA LEU A 158 -1.14 -2.36 -18.11
C LEU A 158 -0.32 -2.92 -19.28
N LEU A 159 0.69 -3.72 -18.98
CA LEU A 159 1.55 -4.39 -19.95
C LEU A 159 1.19 -5.87 -20.03
N ARG A 160 1.22 -6.47 -21.23
CA ARG A 160 1.20 -7.94 -21.39
C ARG A 160 2.60 -8.50 -21.23
N HIS A 161 3.09 -8.53 -20.01
CA HIS A 161 4.43 -9.01 -19.69
C HIS A 161 4.36 -9.89 -18.45
N ALA A 162 4.67 -11.18 -18.63
CA ALA A 162 4.67 -12.15 -17.55
C ALA A 162 6.05 -12.19 -16.91
N LEU A 163 6.09 -12.02 -15.59
CA LEU A 163 7.28 -12.29 -14.80
C LEU A 163 7.14 -13.64 -14.11
N LEU A 164 8.26 -14.33 -13.91
CA LEU A 164 8.29 -15.50 -13.04
C LEU A 164 7.96 -15.10 -11.59
N PRO A 165 7.43 -16.02 -10.77
CA PRO A 165 7.32 -15.79 -9.33
C PRO A 165 8.63 -15.27 -8.72
N TYR A 166 8.54 -14.18 -7.96
CA TYR A 166 9.67 -13.43 -7.39
C TYR A 166 10.65 -12.84 -8.41
N GLY A 167 10.26 -12.87 -9.68
CA GLY A 167 11.03 -12.30 -10.77
C GLY A 167 11.20 -10.80 -10.56
N LYS A 168 12.41 -10.32 -10.78
CA LYS A 168 12.76 -8.90 -10.84
C LYS A 168 13.36 -8.65 -12.21
N GLU A 169 12.81 -7.71 -12.95
CA GLU A 169 13.27 -7.36 -14.30
C GLU A 169 13.40 -5.85 -14.45
N LYS A 170 14.30 -5.42 -15.33
CA LYS A 170 14.43 -4.03 -15.74
C LYS A 170 13.97 -3.90 -17.19
N LEU A 171 12.77 -3.37 -17.37
CA LEU A 171 12.24 -3.00 -18.68
C LEU A 171 12.73 -1.58 -19.02
N ARG A 172 12.60 -1.18 -20.28
CA ARG A 172 12.85 0.19 -20.74
C ARG A 172 11.55 0.83 -21.19
N LEU A 173 11.35 2.11 -20.85
CA LEU A 173 10.29 2.95 -21.36
C LEU A 173 10.91 4.01 -22.27
N GLU A 174 10.51 4.05 -23.54
CA GLU A 174 10.86 5.12 -24.48
C GLU A 174 9.71 6.13 -24.54
N ILE A 175 10.03 7.42 -24.37
CA ILE A 175 9.06 8.50 -24.57
C ILE A 175 9.11 8.94 -26.03
N LEU A 176 7.95 9.01 -26.67
CA LEU A 176 7.79 9.43 -28.05
C LEU A 176 7.43 10.93 -28.12
N PRO A 177 7.84 11.65 -29.19
CA PRO A 177 7.47 13.05 -29.39
C PRO A 177 5.95 13.28 -29.52
N SER A 178 5.24 12.29 -30.04
CA SER A 178 3.78 12.30 -30.19
C SER A 178 3.21 10.90 -29.97
N ALA A 179 1.94 10.83 -29.58
CA ALA A 179 1.24 9.55 -29.51
C ALA A 179 1.16 8.93 -30.92
N PRO A 180 1.32 7.61 -31.05
CA PRO A 180 0.97 6.91 -32.27
C PRO A 180 -0.48 7.24 -32.61
N VAL A 181 -0.76 7.57 -33.87
CA VAL A 181 -2.13 7.79 -34.35
C VAL A 181 -2.88 6.46 -34.25
N THR A 182 -3.50 6.23 -33.09
CA THR A 182 -4.52 5.23 -32.89
C THR A 182 -5.84 5.98 -32.99
N GLU A 183 -6.75 5.50 -33.84
CA GLU A 183 -8.08 6.09 -33.92
C GLU A 183 -8.63 6.19 -32.49
N ARG A 184 -8.92 7.42 -32.05
CA ARG A 184 -9.67 7.63 -30.81
C ARG A 184 -10.95 6.82 -30.97
N GLY A 185 -11.24 5.93 -30.01
CA GLY A 185 -12.51 5.21 -29.97
C GLY A 185 -13.63 6.20 -30.28
N LYS A 186 -14.39 5.92 -31.34
CA LYS A 186 -15.45 6.83 -31.77
C LYS A 186 -16.47 6.91 -30.63
N PRO A 187 -16.93 8.12 -30.25
CA PRO A 187 -18.14 8.23 -29.44
C PRO A 187 -19.29 7.73 -30.29
N GLU A 188 -19.55 6.43 -30.24
CA GLU A 188 -20.72 5.84 -30.89
C GLU A 188 -21.88 5.91 -29.91
N GLY A 189 -23.03 6.37 -30.39
CA GLY A 189 -24.28 6.19 -29.67
C GLY A 189 -24.53 4.70 -29.38
N LYS A 190 -25.24 4.42 -28.28
CA LYS A 190 -25.75 3.11 -27.82
C LYS A 190 -25.00 1.86 -28.38
N PRO A 191 -23.73 1.60 -28.03
CA PRO A 191 -23.18 0.27 -28.23
C PRO A 191 -24.04 -0.70 -27.42
N SER A 192 -24.83 -1.55 -28.08
CA SER A 192 -25.66 -2.54 -27.39
C SER A 192 -24.81 -3.67 -26.78
N GLU A 193 -23.53 -3.73 -27.15
CA GLU A 193 -22.61 -4.79 -26.79
C GLU A 193 -21.14 -4.32 -26.83
N THR A 194 -20.30 -4.92 -26.01
CA THR A 194 -18.84 -4.88 -26.12
C THR A 194 -18.25 -6.23 -25.73
N ARG A 195 -17.09 -6.58 -26.29
CA ARG A 195 -16.41 -7.86 -26.04
C ARG A 195 -14.91 -7.73 -25.80
N SER A 196 -14.35 -8.70 -25.08
CA SER A 196 -12.90 -8.96 -24.96
C SER A 196 -12.71 -10.46 -24.81
N GLY A 197 -12.13 -11.11 -25.82
CA GLY A 197 -12.13 -12.57 -25.91
C GLY A 197 -13.57 -13.13 -25.91
N GLU A 198 -13.82 -14.11 -25.05
CA GLU A 198 -15.15 -14.75 -24.87
C GLU A 198 -16.05 -14.01 -23.86
N LEU A 199 -15.54 -12.94 -23.23
CA LEU A 199 -16.27 -12.12 -22.28
C LEU A 199 -17.00 -11.00 -23.01
N ARG A 200 -18.30 -10.87 -22.79
CA ARG A 200 -19.15 -9.86 -23.41
C ARG A 200 -19.95 -9.11 -22.34
N LEU A 201 -20.04 -7.80 -22.50
CA LEU A 201 -21.03 -6.96 -21.83
C LEU A 201 -22.12 -6.63 -22.85
N LEU A 202 -23.35 -7.05 -22.59
CA LEU A 202 -24.52 -6.71 -23.40
C LEU A 202 -25.36 -5.66 -22.69
N ASN A 203 -26.27 -5.03 -23.44
CA ASN A 203 -27.23 -4.05 -22.94
C ASN A 203 -26.55 -2.85 -22.26
N LEU A 204 -25.60 -2.18 -22.91
CA LEU A 204 -25.08 -0.91 -22.37
C LEU A 204 -26.06 0.23 -22.74
N PRO A 205 -26.22 1.24 -21.88
CA PRO A 205 -25.61 1.40 -20.55
C PRO A 205 -26.44 0.75 -19.42
N ASP A 206 -27.59 0.14 -19.73
CA ASP A 206 -28.61 -0.22 -18.75
C ASP A 206 -29.02 -1.70 -18.82
N ALA A 207 -29.23 -2.33 -17.65
CA ALA A 207 -29.42 -3.78 -17.50
C ALA A 207 -28.27 -4.61 -18.10
N ILE A 208 -27.03 -4.14 -17.87
CA ILE A 208 -25.80 -4.75 -18.38
C ILE A 208 -25.82 -6.25 -18.11
N ALA A 209 -25.59 -7.07 -19.13
CA ALA A 209 -25.50 -8.52 -18.96
C ALA A 209 -24.06 -8.99 -19.18
N VAL A 210 -23.53 -9.74 -18.23
CA VAL A 210 -22.21 -10.38 -18.34
C VAL A 210 -22.39 -11.76 -18.93
N VAL A 211 -21.82 -11.96 -20.12
CA VAL A 211 -21.90 -13.20 -20.88
C VAL A 211 -20.51 -13.79 -21.06
N TRP A 212 -20.37 -15.09 -20.80
CA TRP A 212 -19.13 -15.84 -20.99
C TRP A 212 -19.40 -17.10 -21.80
N LYS A 213 -18.65 -17.29 -22.91
CA LYS A 213 -18.80 -18.45 -23.81
C LYS A 213 -20.28 -18.70 -24.21
N GLY A 214 -20.98 -17.61 -24.53
CA GLY A 214 -22.39 -17.64 -24.94
C GLY A 214 -23.43 -17.81 -23.82
N LYS A 215 -23.02 -17.94 -22.56
CA LYS A 215 -23.93 -18.07 -21.41
C LYS A 215 -23.98 -16.78 -20.60
N THR A 216 -25.18 -16.27 -20.35
CA THR A 216 -25.40 -15.16 -19.40
C THR A 216 -25.15 -15.66 -18.00
N LEU A 217 -24.20 -15.06 -17.30
CA LEU A 217 -23.91 -15.36 -15.90
C LEU A 217 -24.87 -14.56 -15.02
N PHE A 218 -24.87 -13.25 -15.19
CA PHE A 218 -25.75 -12.37 -14.47
C PHE A 218 -26.05 -11.11 -15.27
N ARG A 219 -27.17 -10.47 -14.92
CA ARG A 219 -27.53 -9.13 -15.34
C ARG A 219 -27.39 -8.21 -14.15
N TYR A 220 -26.89 -7.01 -14.38
CA TYR A 220 -26.98 -5.95 -13.40
C TYR A 220 -28.46 -5.59 -13.21
N ALA A 221 -28.93 -5.65 -11.97
CA ALA A 221 -30.33 -5.50 -11.59
C ALA A 221 -30.59 -4.25 -10.74
N GLY A 222 -29.58 -3.40 -10.59
CA GLY A 222 -29.69 -2.09 -9.96
C GLY A 222 -28.70 -1.89 -8.81
N PHE A 223 -29.02 -0.90 -7.98
CA PHE A 223 -28.24 -0.48 -6.83
C PHE A 223 -29.17 -0.06 -5.68
N GLU A 224 -28.69 -0.04 -4.43
CA GLU A 224 -29.44 0.46 -3.27
C GLU A 224 -28.85 1.83 -2.84
N ALA A 225 -29.60 2.92 -2.90
CA ALA A 225 -29.08 4.25 -2.50
C ALA A 225 -30.04 4.98 -1.56
N GLY A 226 -29.60 5.23 -0.32
CA GLY A 226 -30.49 5.57 0.78
C GLY A 226 -31.40 4.39 1.13
N ASP A 227 -32.24 4.53 2.15
CA ASP A 227 -33.13 3.46 2.65
C ASP A 227 -34.23 3.01 1.65
N ALA A 228 -34.07 3.31 0.36
CA ALA A 228 -34.90 2.87 -0.74
C ALA A 228 -34.22 1.73 -1.50
N SER A 229 -34.80 0.53 -1.42
CA SER A 229 -34.45 -0.61 -2.28
C SER A 229 -35.38 -0.62 -3.50
N GLY A 230 -34.81 -0.74 -4.70
CA GLY A 230 -35.56 -0.82 -5.96
C GLY A 230 -34.70 -1.31 -7.12
N THR A 231 -35.32 -1.99 -8.08
CA THR A 231 -34.69 -2.44 -9.34
C THR A 231 -34.53 -1.26 -10.30
N HIS A 232 -33.71 -0.28 -9.93
CA HIS A 232 -33.48 0.91 -10.73
C HIS A 232 -32.47 0.62 -11.85
N ALA A 233 -32.76 1.18 -13.03
CA ALA A 233 -31.87 1.21 -14.17
C ALA A 233 -30.52 1.86 -13.82
N HIS A 234 -29.42 1.36 -14.40
CA HIS A 234 -28.06 1.90 -14.23
C HIS A 234 -27.96 3.36 -14.72
N ALA A 235 -28.64 3.66 -15.82
CA ALA A 235 -28.83 5.00 -16.33
C ALA A 235 -30.34 5.20 -16.50
N ASP A 236 -30.88 6.33 -16.02
CA ASP A 236 -32.27 6.67 -16.28
C ASP A 236 -32.44 6.82 -17.80
N PRO A 237 -33.20 5.94 -18.49
CA PRO A 237 -33.32 6.00 -19.94
C PRO A 237 -34.00 7.29 -20.43
N ALA A 238 -34.66 8.04 -19.54
CA ALA A 238 -35.18 9.37 -19.81
C ALA A 238 -34.12 10.48 -19.73
N ARG A 239 -32.88 10.17 -19.34
CA ARG A 239 -31.78 11.14 -19.16
C ARG A 239 -30.60 10.85 -20.10
N PRO A 240 -29.81 11.88 -20.47
CA PRO A 240 -28.64 11.69 -21.30
C PRO A 240 -27.58 10.81 -20.64
N PHE A 241 -26.95 9.97 -21.46
CA PHE A 241 -25.75 9.22 -21.10
C PHE A 241 -24.79 9.14 -22.28
N THR A 242 -23.55 8.76 -21.98
CA THR A 242 -22.46 8.54 -22.92
C THR A 242 -21.84 7.18 -22.64
N VAL A 243 -21.51 6.45 -23.69
CA VAL A 243 -20.70 5.23 -23.62
C VAL A 243 -19.50 5.43 -24.53
N ARG A 244 -18.31 5.14 -24.02
CA ARG A 244 -17.06 5.18 -24.76
C ARG A 244 -16.40 3.82 -24.64
N VAL A 245 -16.11 3.22 -25.79
CA VAL A 245 -15.39 1.95 -25.87
C VAL A 245 -14.00 2.21 -26.44
N GLU A 246 -12.98 1.71 -25.77
CA GLU A 246 -11.60 1.70 -26.25
C GLU A 246 -11.14 0.24 -26.34
N GLU A 247 -11.07 -0.28 -27.56
CA GLU A 247 -10.58 -1.63 -27.82
C GLU A 247 -9.04 -1.67 -27.81
N GLY A 248 -8.49 -2.78 -27.33
CA GLY A 248 -7.05 -2.98 -27.20
C GLY A 248 -6.73 -4.35 -26.63
N GLN A 249 -5.59 -4.48 -25.96
CA GLN A 249 -5.25 -5.69 -25.20
C GLN A 249 -6.31 -6.00 -24.12
N VAL A 250 -6.85 -4.94 -23.52
CA VAL A 250 -8.05 -4.98 -22.69
C VAL A 250 -9.04 -4.00 -23.31
N THR A 251 -10.33 -4.36 -23.28
CA THR A 251 -11.37 -3.46 -23.78
C THR A 251 -11.86 -2.61 -22.62
N LYS A 252 -11.71 -1.29 -22.72
CA LYS A 252 -12.19 -0.33 -21.71
C LYS A 252 -13.56 0.21 -22.13
N VAL A 253 -14.54 0.08 -21.25
CA VAL A 253 -15.89 0.63 -21.44
C VAL A 253 -16.12 1.68 -20.37
N ALA A 254 -16.21 2.95 -20.75
CA ALA A 254 -16.54 4.04 -19.86
C ALA A 254 -17.97 4.52 -20.12
N ILE A 255 -18.80 4.52 -19.09
CA ILE A 255 -20.19 4.96 -19.11
C ILE A 255 -20.29 6.18 -18.20
N ALA A 256 -20.90 7.25 -18.67
CA ALA A 256 -21.25 8.40 -17.84
C ALA A 256 -22.66 8.86 -18.17
N GLY A 257 -23.50 9.09 -17.15
CA GLY A 257 -24.88 9.49 -17.33
C GLY A 257 -25.49 10.09 -16.07
N GLN A 258 -26.81 10.23 -16.06
CA GLN A 258 -27.57 10.67 -14.89
C GLN A 258 -28.55 9.61 -14.43
N THR A 259 -28.68 9.47 -13.12
CA THR A 259 -29.70 8.63 -12.47
C THR A 259 -30.52 9.46 -11.48
N GLN A 260 -31.60 8.87 -10.97
CA GLN A 260 -32.43 9.47 -9.95
C GLN A 260 -31.76 9.32 -8.58
N GLY A 261 -31.43 10.45 -7.95
CA GLY A 261 -30.95 10.52 -6.57
C GLY A 261 -32.08 10.64 -5.55
N ARG A 262 -31.73 10.86 -4.27
CA ARG A 262 -32.71 11.10 -3.20
C ARG A 262 -33.68 12.21 -3.57
N GLN A 263 -34.95 12.02 -3.18
CA GLN A 263 -36.04 12.99 -3.40
C GLN A 263 -36.20 13.42 -4.87
N GLN A 264 -35.94 12.49 -5.80
CA GLN A 264 -36.09 12.70 -7.25
C GLN A 264 -35.07 13.66 -7.89
N GLY A 265 -34.00 14.05 -7.17
CA GLY A 265 -32.92 14.87 -7.72
C GLY A 265 -32.15 14.16 -8.85
N ALA A 266 -31.45 14.93 -9.69
CA ALA A 266 -30.47 14.37 -10.64
C ALA A 266 -29.15 14.06 -9.94
N MET A 267 -28.55 12.91 -10.27
CA MET A 267 -27.23 12.52 -9.77
C MET A 267 -26.40 12.01 -10.95
N ASP A 268 -25.24 12.63 -11.19
CA ASP A 268 -24.31 12.15 -12.20
C ASP A 268 -23.67 10.84 -11.73
N TRP A 269 -23.56 9.88 -12.63
CA TRP A 269 -22.99 8.56 -12.38
C TRP A 269 -21.97 8.23 -13.46
N GLN A 270 -20.93 7.51 -13.06
CA GLN A 270 -19.86 7.04 -13.92
C GLN A 270 -19.53 5.59 -13.60
N CYS A 271 -19.29 4.80 -14.64
CA CYS A 271 -18.73 3.47 -14.50
C CYS A 271 -17.64 3.27 -15.54
N THR A 272 -16.59 2.56 -15.17
CA THR A 272 -15.58 2.07 -16.09
C THR A 272 -15.37 0.58 -15.89
N TYR A 273 -15.51 -0.20 -16.96
CA TYR A 273 -15.17 -1.61 -17.01
C TYR A 273 -13.89 -1.81 -17.83
N TRP A 274 -12.97 -2.62 -17.34
CA TRP A 274 -11.81 -3.12 -18.10
C TRP A 274 -11.99 -4.61 -18.30
N LEU A 275 -12.25 -5.02 -19.54
CA LEU A 275 -12.53 -6.41 -19.92
C LEU A 275 -11.24 -7.10 -20.38
N PHE A 276 -10.87 -8.16 -19.68
CA PHE A 276 -9.70 -8.98 -20.00
C PHE A 276 -10.12 -10.19 -20.83
N PRO A 277 -9.33 -10.57 -21.84
CA PRO A 277 -9.66 -11.69 -22.72
C PRO A 277 -9.70 -13.04 -22.00
N ASP A 278 -9.05 -13.15 -20.83
CA ASP A 278 -8.96 -14.36 -20.01
C ASP A 278 -10.23 -14.67 -19.20
N GLY A 279 -11.31 -13.89 -19.37
CA GLY A 279 -12.54 -14.06 -18.60
C GLY A 279 -12.52 -13.35 -17.25
N CYS A 280 -11.85 -12.21 -17.18
CA CYS A 280 -11.89 -11.33 -16.02
C CYS A 280 -12.34 -9.94 -16.43
N TYR A 281 -12.99 -9.20 -15.53
CA TYR A 281 -13.08 -7.75 -15.67
C TYR A 281 -12.86 -7.04 -14.34
N VAL A 282 -12.40 -5.80 -14.44
CA VAL A 282 -12.35 -4.86 -13.31
C VAL A 282 -13.40 -3.79 -13.56
N ALA A 283 -14.09 -3.39 -12.51
CA ALA A 283 -15.08 -2.31 -12.54
C ALA A 283 -14.68 -1.22 -11.55
N LEU A 284 -14.82 0.03 -11.98
CA LEU A 284 -14.81 1.22 -11.14
C LEU A 284 -16.17 1.88 -11.30
N GLU A 285 -16.99 1.85 -10.26
CA GLU A 285 -18.36 2.36 -10.27
C GLU A 285 -18.49 3.50 -9.29
N GLY A 286 -19.16 4.58 -9.69
CA GLY A 286 -19.26 5.73 -8.83
C GLY A 286 -20.20 6.84 -9.24
N PHE A 287 -20.44 7.77 -8.33
CA PHE A 287 -21.16 9.00 -8.61
C PHE A 287 -20.16 10.12 -8.92
N SER A 288 -20.53 11.04 -9.81
CA SER A 288 -19.76 12.25 -10.08
C SER A 288 -20.46 13.43 -9.41
N ILE A 289 -19.70 14.35 -8.82
CA ILE A 289 -20.28 15.55 -8.20
C ILE A 289 -20.12 16.73 -9.16
N GLY A 290 -20.93 16.76 -10.23
CA GLY A 290 -21.05 17.97 -11.05
C GLY A 290 -21.73 19.13 -10.31
N ASN A 291 -22.60 18.81 -9.34
CA ASN A 291 -23.33 19.79 -8.51
C ASN A 291 -23.42 19.36 -7.04
N ALA A 292 -22.38 19.68 -6.26
CA ALA A 292 -22.28 19.34 -4.83
C ALA A 292 -23.40 19.95 -3.97
N ALA A 293 -24.00 21.05 -4.41
CA ALA A 293 -24.98 21.81 -3.62
C ALA A 293 -26.36 21.13 -3.55
N GLY A 294 -26.68 20.22 -4.48
CA GLY A 294 -27.97 19.52 -4.54
C GLY A 294 -28.00 18.14 -3.89
N TYR A 295 -26.86 17.61 -3.44
CA TYR A 295 -26.74 16.25 -2.92
C TYR A 295 -27.23 16.14 -1.46
N ARG A 296 -28.16 15.20 -1.19
CA ARG A 296 -28.86 15.06 0.12
C ARG A 296 -28.44 13.80 0.93
N GLY A 297 -27.25 13.23 0.67
CA GLY A 297 -26.64 12.12 1.43
C GLY A 297 -27.31 10.75 1.26
N GLY A 298 -26.79 9.70 1.93
CA GLY A 298 -27.46 8.40 2.17
C GLY A 298 -26.54 7.18 2.18
N GLU A 299 -27.01 6.04 2.75
CA GLU A 299 -26.29 4.77 2.60
C GLU A 299 -26.15 4.46 1.10
N GLN A 300 -24.95 4.58 0.56
CA GLN A 300 -24.69 4.15 -0.80
C GLN A 300 -24.34 2.67 -0.73
N LYS A 301 -25.16 1.80 -1.30
CA LYS A 301 -24.90 0.35 -1.32
C LYS A 301 -25.17 -0.26 -2.71
N VAL A 302 -24.45 -1.33 -2.98
CA VAL A 302 -24.78 -2.38 -3.94
C VAL A 302 -24.67 -2.09 -5.44
N SER A 303 -23.83 -2.87 -6.11
CA SER A 303 -24.13 -3.38 -7.45
C SER A 303 -24.87 -4.70 -7.24
N ILE A 304 -26.15 -4.76 -7.62
CA ILE A 304 -26.97 -5.98 -7.52
C ILE A 304 -26.83 -6.74 -8.82
N TRP A 305 -26.42 -8.00 -8.74
CA TRP A 305 -26.42 -8.92 -9.86
C TRP A 305 -27.58 -9.88 -9.73
N GLN A 306 -28.24 -10.17 -10.85
CA GLN A 306 -29.34 -11.09 -10.97
C GLN A 306 -28.95 -12.20 -11.95
N ALA A 307 -28.85 -13.42 -11.44
CA ALA A 307 -28.66 -14.61 -12.25
C ALA A 307 -30.00 -15.15 -12.77
N ASP A 308 -29.95 -15.92 -13.87
CA ASP A 308 -31.12 -16.63 -14.40
C ASP A 308 -31.52 -17.83 -13.50
N GLY A 309 -30.54 -18.41 -12.79
CA GLY A 309 -30.72 -19.49 -11.81
C GLY A 309 -30.24 -19.11 -10.41
N ASP A 310 -30.36 -20.03 -9.45
CA ASP A 310 -29.93 -19.79 -8.07
C ASP A 310 -28.41 -19.62 -7.99
N VAL A 311 -27.99 -18.77 -7.06
CA VAL A 311 -26.58 -18.55 -6.77
C VAL A 311 -26.21 -19.28 -5.49
N GLU A 312 -25.26 -20.21 -5.60
CA GLU A 312 -24.79 -21.03 -4.50
C GLU A 312 -23.40 -20.53 -4.06
N PRO A 313 -23.21 -20.11 -2.79
CA PRO A 313 -21.89 -19.79 -2.29
C PRO A 313 -21.02 -21.05 -2.22
N VAL A 314 -19.83 -20.99 -2.82
CA VAL A 314 -18.84 -22.08 -2.80
C VAL A 314 -17.87 -21.88 -1.65
N HIS A 315 -17.25 -20.69 -1.59
CA HIS A 315 -16.49 -20.27 -0.41
C HIS A 315 -16.52 -18.75 -0.26
N GLU A 316 -16.47 -18.32 1.00
CA GLU A 316 -16.10 -16.95 1.36
C GLU A 316 -14.61 -16.73 1.14
N PRO A 317 -14.14 -15.49 1.06
CA PRO A 317 -12.73 -15.22 0.91
C PRO A 317 -11.90 -15.77 2.10
N GLN A 318 -10.79 -16.41 1.73
CA GLN A 318 -9.86 -17.13 2.60
C GLN A 318 -8.42 -16.80 2.20
N TRP A 319 -7.43 -17.29 2.96
CA TRP A 319 -6.02 -16.97 2.73
C TRP A 319 -5.53 -17.30 1.31
N THR A 320 -5.81 -18.51 0.83
CA THR A 320 -5.36 -19.01 -0.48
C THR A 320 -6.25 -18.57 -1.64
N ALA A 321 -7.41 -17.98 -1.32
CA ALA A 321 -8.41 -17.49 -2.26
C ALA A 321 -9.18 -16.30 -1.63
N PRO A 322 -8.57 -15.09 -1.59
CA PRO A 322 -9.11 -13.89 -0.91
C PRO A 322 -10.24 -13.21 -1.69
N TRP A 323 -11.03 -14.00 -2.43
CA TRP A 323 -12.22 -13.59 -3.15
C TRP A 323 -13.39 -14.49 -2.77
N TRP A 324 -14.59 -13.96 -2.99
CA TRP A 324 -15.79 -14.77 -2.91
C TRP A 324 -15.89 -15.66 -4.14
N LEU A 325 -16.32 -16.91 -3.97
CA LEU A 325 -16.61 -17.78 -5.10
C LEU A 325 -18.05 -18.25 -5.02
N HIS A 326 -18.76 -18.05 -6.13
CA HIS A 326 -20.16 -18.46 -6.28
C HIS A 326 -20.34 -19.31 -7.53
N LYS A 327 -21.23 -20.29 -7.44
CA LYS A 327 -21.75 -21.01 -8.59
C LYS A 327 -23.07 -20.37 -8.99
N VAL A 328 -23.24 -20.14 -10.29
CA VAL A 328 -24.38 -19.42 -10.86
C VAL A 328 -25.20 -20.39 -11.71
N GLY A 329 -26.15 -21.09 -11.08
CA GLY A 329 -26.95 -22.13 -11.70
C GLY A 329 -26.12 -23.14 -12.51
N SER A 330 -26.53 -23.38 -13.76
CA SER A 330 -25.78 -24.15 -14.77
C SER A 330 -24.93 -23.27 -15.71
N ALA A 331 -24.91 -21.96 -15.47
CA ALA A 331 -24.24 -20.98 -16.32
C ALA A 331 -22.73 -21.01 -16.12
N GLY A 332 -22.26 -21.09 -14.88
CA GLY A 332 -20.83 -21.18 -14.55
C GLY A 332 -20.50 -20.77 -13.11
N PHE A 333 -19.31 -20.25 -12.91
CA PHE A 333 -18.77 -19.77 -11.64
C PHE A 333 -18.31 -18.32 -11.76
N VAL A 334 -18.41 -17.59 -10.65
CA VAL A 334 -18.02 -16.18 -10.54
C VAL A 334 -17.17 -16.01 -9.27
N ALA A 335 -15.92 -15.62 -9.46
CA ALA A 335 -14.99 -15.23 -8.40
C ALA A 335 -14.98 -13.70 -8.27
N THR A 336 -15.24 -13.15 -7.09
CA THR A 336 -15.43 -11.70 -6.87
C THR A 336 -14.46 -11.12 -5.86
N HIS A 337 -13.59 -10.25 -6.37
CA HIS A 337 -12.66 -9.33 -5.71
C HIS A 337 -13.29 -8.04 -5.20
N LEU A 338 -13.50 -7.79 -3.91
CA LEU A 338 -13.92 -6.46 -3.43
C LEU A 338 -12.74 -5.73 -2.78
N TRP A 339 -12.41 -4.55 -3.28
CA TRP A 339 -11.40 -3.71 -2.64
C TRP A 339 -12.01 -2.87 -1.51
N HIS A 340 -11.25 -2.64 -0.45
CA HIS A 340 -11.52 -1.58 0.54
C HIS A 340 -11.29 -0.17 -0.03
N ASP A 341 -10.61 -0.10 -1.16
CA ASP A 341 -9.92 1.06 -1.72
C ASP A 341 -10.12 1.08 -3.26
N THR A 342 -9.80 2.17 -3.95
CA THR A 342 -9.73 2.23 -5.42
C THR A 342 -8.29 2.19 -5.97
N PRO A 343 -7.44 1.20 -5.62
CA PRO A 343 -5.98 1.28 -5.76
C PRO A 343 -5.45 1.25 -7.20
N LEU A 344 -6.30 0.96 -8.18
CA LEU A 344 -5.94 0.95 -9.60
C LEU A 344 -6.27 2.28 -10.31
N VAL A 345 -6.19 3.41 -9.61
CA VAL A 345 -6.40 4.76 -10.17
C VAL A 345 -5.17 5.62 -9.88
N ALA A 346 -4.69 6.41 -10.83
CA ALA A 346 -3.41 7.15 -10.77
C ALA A 346 -3.37 8.27 -9.70
N GLY A 347 -4.48 8.54 -9.01
CA GLY A 347 -4.65 9.54 -7.95
C GLY A 347 -4.14 9.15 -6.55
N TYR A 348 -3.44 8.03 -6.42
CA TYR A 348 -3.35 7.25 -5.17
C TYR A 348 -2.19 7.56 -4.20
N GLY A 349 -1.90 8.84 -3.96
CA GLY A 349 -1.01 9.24 -2.85
C GLY A 349 -1.77 9.58 -1.56
N ASN A 350 -3.03 9.98 -1.69
CA ASN A 350 -3.92 10.44 -0.63
C ASN A 350 -5.35 10.02 -0.99
N ASN A 351 -5.61 8.70 -1.07
CA ASN A 351 -6.99 8.28 -1.24
C ASN A 351 -7.76 8.68 0.03
N PRO A 352 -8.77 9.55 -0.03
CA PRO A 352 -9.65 9.74 1.12
C PRO A 352 -10.37 8.45 1.49
N PHE A 353 -10.53 7.51 0.55
CA PHE A 353 -11.27 6.24 0.70
C PHE A 353 -10.55 5.12 1.44
N THR A 354 -9.31 5.36 1.89
CA THR A 354 -8.70 4.61 2.98
C THR A 354 -9.25 5.13 4.31
N THR A 355 -10.51 4.85 4.63
CA THR A 355 -10.89 4.74 6.04
C THR A 355 -10.72 3.28 6.39
N ASN A 356 -9.55 2.93 6.92
CA ASN A 356 -9.48 1.79 7.82
C ASN A 356 -10.51 2.10 8.91
N THR A 357 -11.70 1.52 8.82
CA THR A 357 -12.60 1.50 9.95
C THR A 357 -11.83 0.71 11.01
N ASP A 358 -11.32 1.37 12.04
CA ASP A 358 -10.64 0.70 13.16
C ASP A 358 -11.54 -0.40 13.78
N ALA A 359 -12.85 -0.40 13.48
CA ALA A 359 -13.76 -1.48 13.74
C ALA A 359 -13.53 -2.69 12.80
N ALA A 360 -12.93 -3.75 13.35
CA ALA A 360 -12.77 -5.07 12.75
C ALA A 360 -14.08 -5.79 12.30
N LYS A 361 -15.22 -5.11 12.19
CA LYS A 361 -16.55 -5.69 11.91
C LYS A 361 -17.19 -5.30 10.57
N HIS A 362 -16.59 -4.41 9.77
CA HIS A 362 -17.29 -3.76 8.65
C HIS A 362 -16.50 -3.70 7.32
N GLY A 363 -15.84 -4.80 6.91
CA GLY A 363 -15.25 -4.90 5.57
C GLY A 363 -16.29 -5.12 4.46
N PRO A 364 -15.96 -4.87 3.18
CA PRO A 364 -16.88 -5.14 2.08
C PRO A 364 -17.22 -6.63 2.00
N ASP A 365 -18.45 -6.93 1.63
CA ASP A 365 -18.96 -8.30 1.59
C ASP A 365 -19.90 -8.57 0.44
N VAL A 366 -20.14 -9.87 0.20
CA VAL A 366 -21.08 -10.33 -0.81
C VAL A 366 -22.24 -11.00 -0.10
N GLN A 367 -23.46 -10.55 -0.38
CA GLN A 367 -24.68 -11.14 0.14
C GLN A 367 -25.44 -11.82 -0.98
N VAL A 368 -25.84 -13.06 -0.75
CA VAL A 368 -26.59 -13.85 -1.74
C VAL A 368 -28.00 -14.08 -1.22
N ALA A 369 -28.99 -13.78 -2.06
CA ALA A 369 -30.40 -13.99 -1.78
C ALA A 369 -31.08 -14.65 -2.99
N GLY A 370 -31.17 -15.98 -2.98
CA GLY A 370 -31.69 -16.77 -4.10
C GLY A 370 -30.86 -16.56 -5.36
N ARG A 371 -31.40 -15.80 -6.31
CA ARG A 371 -30.75 -15.48 -7.59
C ARG A 371 -30.00 -14.15 -7.60
N GLN A 372 -30.04 -13.41 -6.50
CA GLN A 372 -29.43 -12.10 -6.39
C GLN A 372 -28.12 -12.15 -5.62
N VAL A 373 -27.13 -11.40 -6.11
CA VAL A 373 -25.84 -11.18 -5.47
C VAL A 373 -25.66 -9.69 -5.26
N ALA A 374 -25.49 -9.27 -4.01
CA ALA A 374 -25.31 -7.89 -3.61
C ALA A 374 -23.84 -7.67 -3.20
N LEU A 375 -23.12 -6.81 -3.93
CA LEU A 375 -21.76 -6.38 -3.56
C LEU A 375 -21.82 -5.18 -2.59
N ARG A 376 -21.47 -5.35 -1.32
CA ARG A 376 -21.67 -4.33 -0.30
C ARG A 376 -20.36 -3.78 0.24
N TRP A 377 -20.37 -2.48 0.47
CA TRP A 377 -19.36 -1.76 1.24
C TRP A 377 -20.08 -1.16 2.44
N HIS A 378 -19.59 -1.47 3.64
CA HIS A 378 -20.16 -0.91 4.86
C HIS A 378 -19.54 0.46 5.11
N PHE A 379 -20.39 1.45 5.29
CA PHE A 379 -19.97 2.81 5.56
C PHE A 379 -20.89 3.41 6.62
N SER A 380 -20.30 4.03 7.65
CA SER A 380 -21.04 4.75 8.67
C SER A 380 -20.55 6.18 8.75
N LEU A 381 -21.48 7.14 8.65
CA LEU A 381 -21.17 8.58 8.68
C LEU A 381 -20.60 9.05 10.02
N ASP A 382 -20.87 8.31 11.09
CA ASP A 382 -20.38 8.54 12.45
C ASP A 382 -19.05 7.83 12.75
N ASP A 383 -18.46 7.13 11.78
CA ASP A 383 -17.16 6.47 11.99
C ASP A 383 -16.07 7.52 12.29
N PRO A 384 -15.35 7.42 13.42
CA PRO A 384 -14.31 8.39 13.77
C PRO A 384 -13.20 8.55 12.72
N ALA A 385 -12.88 7.51 11.94
CA ALA A 385 -11.89 7.58 10.86
C ALA A 385 -12.39 8.47 9.71
N VAL A 386 -13.69 8.38 9.41
CA VAL A 386 -14.40 9.23 8.44
C VAL A 386 -14.43 10.67 8.94
N VAL A 387 -14.88 10.89 10.17
CA VAL A 387 -15.00 12.24 10.76
C VAL A 387 -13.65 12.96 10.78
N ARG A 388 -12.54 12.27 11.10
CA ARG A 388 -11.18 12.84 11.11
C ARG A 388 -10.69 13.31 9.74
N LEU A 389 -11.15 12.69 8.65
CA LEU A 389 -10.78 13.11 7.29
C LEU A 389 -11.49 14.40 6.86
N PHE A 390 -12.64 14.71 7.45
CA PHE A 390 -13.51 15.82 7.03
C PHE A 390 -13.65 16.94 8.06
N ALA A 391 -13.21 16.73 9.31
CA ALA A 391 -13.19 17.72 10.38
C ALA A 391 -11.89 17.61 11.21
N PRO A 392 -10.72 17.96 10.64
CA PRO A 392 -9.42 17.82 11.32
C PRO A 392 -9.33 18.63 12.63
N ASP A 393 -10.20 19.63 12.79
CA ASP A 393 -10.19 20.57 13.92
C ASP A 393 -11.10 20.13 15.09
N GLY A 394 -11.75 18.97 14.97
CA GLY A 394 -12.53 18.37 16.06
C GLY A 394 -13.90 19.02 16.35
N ASN A 395 -14.36 19.95 15.50
CA ASN A 395 -15.65 20.61 15.67
C ASN A 395 -16.69 20.08 14.65
N PRO A 396 -17.69 19.28 15.08
CA PRO A 396 -18.64 18.63 14.19
C PRO A 396 -19.80 19.56 13.80
N GLN A 397 -19.51 20.67 13.11
CA GLN A 397 -20.54 21.32 12.28
C GLN A 397 -20.53 20.70 10.89
N TRP A 398 -20.96 19.45 10.84
CA TRP A 398 -21.10 18.71 9.60
C TRP A 398 -22.31 19.23 8.82
N THR A 399 -22.07 19.74 7.62
CA THR A 399 -23.09 19.87 6.57
C THR A 399 -22.65 18.96 5.41
N PRO A 400 -23.44 17.94 5.02
CA PRO A 400 -23.01 16.94 4.06
C PRO A 400 -22.69 17.60 2.72
N LYS A 401 -21.42 17.55 2.31
CA LYS A 401 -21.01 17.95 0.94
C LYS A 401 -20.11 16.94 0.24
N THR A 402 -19.82 15.79 0.83
CA THR A 402 -19.03 14.73 0.17
C THR A 402 -19.23 13.41 0.88
N ASP A 403 -20.00 12.53 0.25
CA ASP A 403 -19.94 11.10 0.51
C ASP A 403 -19.21 10.44 -0.68
N TRP A 404 -18.40 9.46 -0.35
CA TRP A 404 -17.67 8.47 -1.17
C TRP A 404 -18.26 8.27 -2.55
N LEU A 405 -17.42 8.45 -3.57
CA LEU A 405 -17.90 8.51 -4.94
C LEU A 405 -17.61 7.26 -5.74
N TYR A 406 -16.58 6.46 -5.42
CA TYR A 406 -16.16 5.36 -6.30
C TYR A 406 -15.86 4.07 -5.53
N ARG A 407 -16.20 2.94 -6.13
CA ARG A 407 -15.95 1.58 -5.66
C ARG A 407 -15.24 0.81 -6.74
N GLN A 408 -14.31 -0.05 -6.36
CA GLN A 408 -13.61 -0.92 -7.28
C GLN A 408 -13.87 -2.38 -6.91
N TYR A 409 -14.15 -3.21 -7.91
CA TYR A 409 -14.29 -4.67 -7.76
C TYR A 409 -13.88 -5.40 -9.03
N ALA A 410 -13.40 -6.63 -8.87
CA ALA A 410 -12.86 -7.46 -9.94
C ALA A 410 -13.63 -8.76 -9.96
N VAL A 411 -13.87 -9.28 -11.17
CA VAL A 411 -14.71 -10.46 -11.37
C VAL A 411 -14.03 -11.38 -12.35
N GLY A 412 -13.66 -12.57 -11.90
CA GLY A 412 -13.25 -13.68 -12.76
C GLY A 412 -14.44 -14.60 -13.01
N VAL A 413 -14.58 -15.07 -14.24
CA VAL A 413 -15.69 -15.94 -14.66
C VAL A 413 -15.16 -17.21 -15.32
N GLY A 414 -15.86 -18.32 -15.15
CA GLY A 414 -15.43 -19.61 -15.66
C GLY A 414 -16.56 -20.63 -15.75
N GLN A 415 -16.36 -21.70 -16.52
CA GLN A 415 -17.29 -22.85 -16.52
C GLN A 415 -17.09 -23.73 -15.28
N THR A 416 -15.89 -23.66 -14.69
CA THR A 416 -15.52 -24.34 -13.45
C THR A 416 -15.02 -23.33 -12.41
N ALA A 417 -15.03 -23.71 -11.13
CA ALA A 417 -14.45 -22.91 -10.06
C ALA A 417 -12.98 -22.52 -10.34
N PRO A 418 -12.06 -23.47 -10.68
CA PRO A 418 -10.67 -23.11 -10.97
C PRO A 418 -10.50 -22.13 -12.14
N GLU A 419 -11.33 -22.20 -13.18
CA GLU A 419 -11.29 -21.25 -14.29
C GLU A 419 -11.62 -19.82 -13.83
N ALA A 420 -12.69 -19.65 -13.05
CA ALA A 420 -13.11 -18.34 -12.56
C ALA A 420 -12.04 -17.72 -11.63
N GLU A 421 -11.48 -18.54 -10.75
CA GLU A 421 -10.41 -18.11 -9.85
C GLU A 421 -9.10 -17.79 -10.58
N ALA A 422 -8.73 -18.59 -11.59
CA ALA A 422 -7.54 -18.35 -12.39
C ALA A 422 -7.66 -17.05 -13.20
N ALA A 423 -8.83 -16.79 -13.79
CA ALA A 423 -9.12 -15.55 -14.50
C ALA A 423 -8.98 -14.33 -13.59
N LEU A 424 -9.58 -14.38 -12.39
CA LEU A 424 -9.46 -13.31 -11.40
C LEU A 424 -8.01 -13.12 -10.96
N ARG A 425 -7.32 -14.22 -10.61
CA ARG A 425 -5.93 -14.23 -10.15
C ARG A 425 -4.96 -13.61 -11.16
N ALA A 426 -5.20 -13.81 -12.45
CA ALA A 426 -4.41 -13.21 -13.51
C ALA A 426 -4.36 -11.67 -13.40
N VAL A 427 -5.45 -11.04 -12.97
CA VAL A 427 -5.52 -9.56 -12.87
C VAL A 427 -5.07 -9.06 -11.50
N ILE A 428 -5.63 -9.61 -10.42
CA ILE A 428 -5.35 -9.15 -9.05
C ILE A 428 -3.92 -9.46 -8.57
N GLY A 429 -3.28 -10.40 -9.27
CA GLY A 429 -1.88 -10.76 -9.09
C GLY A 429 -0.94 -10.15 -10.13
N ALA A 430 -1.36 -9.16 -10.92
CA ALA A 430 -0.46 -8.50 -11.86
C ALA A 430 0.84 -8.06 -11.18
N ALA A 431 1.98 -8.23 -11.87
CA ALA A 431 3.26 -7.73 -11.40
C ALA A 431 3.18 -6.21 -11.15
N ALA A 432 4.01 -5.71 -10.25
CA ALA A 432 4.14 -4.29 -10.00
C ALA A 432 5.34 -3.74 -10.75
N GLY A 433 5.18 -2.60 -11.41
CA GLY A 433 6.26 -1.86 -12.03
C GLY A 433 6.26 -0.40 -11.62
N TRP A 434 7.44 0.20 -11.55
CA TRP A 434 7.58 1.64 -11.40
C TRP A 434 8.73 2.15 -12.25
N ILE A 435 8.58 3.39 -12.73
CA ILE A 435 9.72 4.06 -13.35
C ILE A 435 10.66 4.54 -12.26
N ASP A 436 11.95 4.37 -12.50
CA ASP A 436 12.98 4.99 -11.70
C ASP A 436 13.48 6.24 -12.41
N ARG A 437 13.60 7.31 -11.65
CA ARG A 437 14.30 8.50 -12.09
C ARG A 437 15.61 8.47 -11.34
N PRO A 438 16.76 8.52 -12.03
CA PRO A 438 18.03 8.61 -11.34
C PRO A 438 17.96 9.79 -10.37
N CYS A 439 17.96 9.45 -9.09
CA CYS A 439 18.26 10.35 -8.01
C CYS A 439 19.68 9.99 -7.60
N GLU A 440 20.54 11.00 -7.57
CA GLU A 440 21.91 10.78 -7.13
C GLU A 440 21.88 10.27 -5.68
N GLU A 441 22.83 9.42 -5.30
CA GLU A 441 22.93 8.91 -3.93
C GLU A 441 23.00 10.07 -2.93
N GLU A 442 23.65 11.17 -3.32
CA GLU A 442 23.67 12.43 -2.59
C GLU A 442 22.27 13.08 -2.43
N GLU A 443 21.41 13.02 -3.45
CA GLU A 443 20.04 13.56 -3.40
C GLU A 443 19.16 12.71 -2.47
N GLN A 444 19.29 11.37 -2.52
CA GLN A 444 18.60 10.47 -1.59
C GLN A 444 19.08 10.66 -0.16
N ALA A 445 20.39 10.73 0.06
CA ALA A 445 20.99 10.98 1.36
C ALA A 445 20.56 12.34 1.91
N ALA A 446 20.59 13.39 1.09
CA ALA A 446 20.12 14.72 1.46
C ALA A 446 18.62 14.71 1.81
N LEU A 447 17.78 14.01 1.05
CA LEU A 447 16.36 13.85 1.35
C LEU A 447 16.13 13.09 2.66
N MET A 448 16.87 12.01 2.90
CA MET A 448 16.80 11.27 4.16
C MET A 448 17.24 12.11 5.35
N VAL A 449 18.36 12.83 5.23
CA VAL A 449 18.85 13.78 6.24
C VAL A 449 17.82 14.88 6.49
N HIS A 450 17.18 15.38 5.44
CA HIS A 450 16.14 16.41 5.51
C HIS A 450 14.85 15.91 6.18
N ILE A 451 14.38 14.72 5.81
CA ILE A 451 13.24 14.06 6.46
C ILE A 451 13.55 13.87 7.95
N GLN A 452 14.77 13.41 8.27
CA GLN A 452 15.17 13.23 9.65
C GLN A 452 15.33 14.55 10.40
N SER A 453 15.87 15.61 9.81
CA SER A 453 16.04 16.90 10.49
C SER A 453 14.71 17.60 10.79
N ARG A 454 13.67 17.35 9.97
CA ARG A 454 12.30 17.86 10.15
C ARG A 454 11.41 17.00 11.03
N LYS A 455 11.83 15.77 11.32
CA LYS A 455 11.07 14.89 12.21
C LYS A 455 11.08 15.49 13.62
N GLU A 456 9.98 16.14 13.96
CA GLU A 456 9.76 16.56 15.34
C GLU A 456 9.66 15.31 16.20
N PRO A 457 10.50 15.20 17.25
CA PRO A 457 10.40 14.11 18.20
C PRO A 457 8.98 14.06 18.75
N ARG A 458 8.24 13.00 18.45
CA ARG A 458 6.88 12.83 18.97
C ARG A 458 6.98 12.50 20.47
N PRO A 459 6.50 13.38 21.38
CA PRO A 459 6.47 13.07 22.79
C PRO A 459 5.51 11.90 23.04
N GLY A 460 6.03 10.78 23.54
CA GLY A 460 5.26 9.58 23.89
C GLY A 460 5.57 8.33 23.06
N VAL A 461 6.28 8.44 21.93
CA VAL A 461 6.70 7.27 21.13
C VAL A 461 8.05 6.81 21.65
N THR A 462 8.04 5.91 22.63
CA THR A 462 9.23 5.57 23.42
C THR A 462 10.20 4.60 22.74
N TRP A 463 9.75 3.95 21.65
CA TRP A 463 10.37 2.78 21.07
C TRP A 463 11.20 3.03 19.80
N GLU A 464 11.42 4.29 19.42
CA GLU A 464 12.21 4.73 18.25
C GLU A 464 13.31 5.74 18.64
N LEU A 465 13.62 5.85 19.94
CA LEU A 465 14.45 6.93 20.49
C LEU A 465 15.83 7.11 19.81
N PRO A 466 16.59 6.03 19.46
CA PRO A 466 17.83 6.17 18.69
C PRO A 466 17.65 6.90 17.34
N LEU A 467 16.54 6.64 16.62
CA LEU A 467 16.23 7.31 15.36
C LEU A 467 15.86 8.79 15.56
N TRP A 468 15.18 9.11 16.67
CA TRP A 468 14.86 10.49 17.04
C TRP A 468 16.10 11.28 17.48
N VAL A 469 17.10 10.63 18.05
CA VAL A 469 18.36 11.30 18.38
C VAL A 469 19.20 11.57 17.14
N ALA A 470 19.19 10.66 16.15
CA ALA A 470 19.74 10.98 14.83
C ALA A 470 19.07 12.22 14.22
N SER A 471 17.74 12.32 14.28
CA SER A 471 16.99 13.54 13.89
C SER A 471 17.42 14.80 14.65
N ALA A 472 17.66 14.67 15.96
CA ALA A 472 18.06 15.78 16.82
C ALA A 472 19.50 16.23 16.56
N VAL A 473 20.44 15.30 16.39
CA VAL A 473 21.84 15.60 16.03
C VAL A 473 21.93 16.32 14.68
N LEU A 474 21.03 16.00 13.74
CA LEU A 474 20.94 16.66 12.44
C LEU A 474 20.25 18.04 12.50
N ASN A 475 19.67 18.44 13.63
CA ASN A 475 19.02 19.72 13.83
C ASN A 475 19.84 20.54 14.85
N PRO A 476 20.36 21.74 14.54
CA PRO A 476 21.27 22.50 15.41
C PRO A 476 20.65 23.04 16.72
N ASP A 477 19.54 22.46 17.18
CA ASP A 477 18.89 22.76 18.46
C ASP A 477 19.53 21.92 19.58
N GLU A 478 20.59 22.48 20.17
CA GLU A 478 21.33 21.88 21.28
C GLU A 478 20.44 21.64 22.50
N ALA A 479 19.49 22.55 22.77
CA ALA A 479 18.58 22.43 23.90
C ALA A 479 17.65 21.24 23.73
N LYS A 480 17.05 21.07 22.55
CA LYS A 480 16.15 19.96 22.21
C LYS A 480 16.88 18.62 22.11
N THR A 481 18.10 18.60 21.58
CA THR A 481 18.96 17.40 21.59
C THR A 481 19.29 16.98 23.02
N ALA A 482 19.68 17.94 23.86
CA ALA A 482 19.94 17.69 25.27
C ALA A 482 18.66 17.29 26.03
N ASP A 483 17.49 17.80 25.66
CA ASP A 483 16.19 17.41 26.22
C ASP A 483 15.83 15.96 25.85
N LEU A 484 16.04 15.56 24.59
CA LEU A 484 15.79 14.17 24.15
C LEU A 484 16.74 13.17 24.78
N LEU A 485 18.00 13.55 24.95
CA LEU A 485 18.98 12.76 25.70
C LEU A 485 18.62 12.69 27.19
N ARG A 486 17.90 13.68 27.75
CA ARG A 486 17.43 13.74 29.16
C ARG A 486 16.05 13.11 29.39
N GLY A 487 15.24 12.87 28.36
CA GLY A 487 13.96 12.16 28.41
C GLY A 487 12.71 13.00 28.10
N GLN A 488 11.60 12.34 27.75
CA GLN A 488 10.36 12.98 27.26
C GLN A 488 9.37 13.40 28.37
N ARG A 489 8.49 14.38 28.09
CA ARG A 489 7.42 14.90 28.99
C ARG A 489 6.55 13.87 29.72
N ARG A 490 6.35 12.63 29.21
CA ARG A 490 5.55 11.58 29.87
C ARG A 490 6.35 10.69 30.84
N GLN A 491 7.67 10.71 30.73
CA GLN A 491 8.63 10.08 31.65
C GLN A 491 9.81 11.05 31.80
N PRO A 492 9.57 12.23 32.41
CA PRO A 492 10.65 13.18 32.64
C PRO A 492 11.69 12.44 33.47
N ASN A 493 12.96 12.46 33.04
CA ASN A 493 14.12 11.84 33.70
C ASN A 493 14.53 10.41 33.27
N MET A 494 14.01 9.85 32.17
CA MET A 494 14.66 8.67 31.55
C MET A 494 15.27 9.02 30.19
N GLY A 495 16.58 9.32 30.22
CA GLY A 495 17.42 9.40 29.03
C GLY A 495 17.60 8.04 28.37
N ILE A 496 18.38 7.99 27.29
CA ILE A 496 18.64 6.74 26.56
C ILE A 496 19.31 5.69 27.48
N PRO A 497 20.31 6.03 28.31
CA PRO A 497 20.90 5.07 29.24
C PRO A 497 19.89 4.50 30.25
N GLU A 498 19.13 5.36 30.94
CA GLU A 498 18.15 4.93 31.94
C GLU A 498 17.01 4.11 31.33
N ARG A 499 16.62 4.44 30.10
CA ARG A 499 15.62 3.65 29.35
C ARG A 499 16.15 2.29 28.94
N THR A 500 17.40 2.24 28.50
CA THR A 500 18.07 0.97 28.18
C THR A 500 18.11 0.11 29.43
N GLU A 501 18.54 0.67 30.57
CA GLU A 501 18.52 -0.03 31.86
C GLU A 501 17.10 -0.48 32.27
N ASN A 502 16.07 0.35 32.09
CA ASN A 502 14.68 -0.05 32.36
C ASN A 502 14.25 -1.23 31.47
N PHE A 503 14.55 -1.21 30.18
CA PHE A 503 14.23 -2.34 29.30
C PHE A 503 15.02 -3.59 29.69
N ILE A 504 16.29 -3.47 30.06
CA ILE A 504 17.11 -4.56 30.59
C ILE A 504 16.50 -5.15 31.87
N GLN A 505 16.04 -4.30 32.79
CA GLN A 505 15.32 -4.74 34.00
C GLN A 505 14.00 -5.43 33.66
N GLN A 506 13.25 -4.95 32.67
CA GLN A 506 12.04 -5.62 32.20
C GLN A 506 12.34 -6.99 31.60
N LEU A 507 13.38 -7.14 30.78
CA LEU A 507 13.79 -8.44 30.25
C LEU A 507 14.14 -9.41 31.38
N ARG A 508 14.95 -8.98 32.35
CA ARG A 508 15.31 -9.78 33.53
C ARG A 508 14.10 -10.17 34.37
N ALA A 509 13.22 -9.21 34.67
CA ALA A 509 12.01 -9.45 35.45
C ALA A 509 11.06 -10.43 34.73
N ASN A 510 10.96 -10.35 33.40
CA ASN A 510 10.17 -11.30 32.63
C ASN A 510 10.76 -12.71 32.68
N VAL A 511 12.07 -12.88 32.49
CA VAL A 511 12.73 -14.19 32.64
C VAL A 511 12.52 -14.74 34.06
N ALA A 512 12.74 -13.92 35.09
CA ALA A 512 12.59 -14.33 36.49
C ALA A 512 11.16 -14.78 36.85
N ARG A 513 10.15 -14.24 36.15
CA ARG A 513 8.73 -14.60 36.32
C ARG A 513 8.30 -15.79 35.45
N GLY A 514 9.22 -16.42 34.73
CA GLY A 514 8.87 -17.49 33.80
C GLY A 514 8.09 -17.00 32.57
N GLY A 515 8.42 -15.81 32.07
CA GLY A 515 7.92 -15.31 30.80
C GLY A 515 6.48 -14.76 30.80
N ASN A 516 5.93 -14.46 31.97
CA ASN A 516 4.49 -14.21 32.09
C ASN A 516 4.12 -12.87 32.73
N PRO A 517 4.05 -11.78 31.95
CA PRO A 517 3.60 -10.48 32.49
C PRO A 517 2.09 -10.39 32.72
N LEU A 518 1.26 -11.26 32.09
CA LEU A 518 -0.21 -11.19 32.10
C LEU A 518 -0.89 -12.07 33.16
N HIS A 519 -0.26 -13.14 33.66
CA HIS A 519 -0.85 -13.98 34.72
C HIS A 519 -1.10 -13.21 36.02
N ALA A 520 -0.31 -12.17 36.30
CA ALA A 520 -0.55 -11.28 37.43
C ALA A 520 -1.85 -10.45 37.30
N ARG A 521 -2.42 -10.36 36.09
CA ARG A 521 -3.62 -9.54 35.79
C ARG A 521 -4.83 -10.36 35.34
N ASN A 522 -4.67 -11.62 34.91
CA ASN A 522 -5.79 -12.49 34.53
C ASN A 522 -5.56 -13.98 34.90
N PRO A 523 -5.99 -14.42 36.10
CA PRO A 523 -5.83 -15.79 36.59
C PRO A 523 -6.58 -16.87 35.78
N GLN A 524 -7.56 -16.50 34.96
CA GLN A 524 -8.36 -17.46 34.19
C GLN A 524 -7.61 -17.98 32.95
N LEU A 525 -6.86 -17.12 32.28
CA LEU A 525 -5.98 -17.52 31.17
C LEU A 525 -4.82 -18.41 31.66
N ALA A 526 -4.39 -18.19 32.90
CA ALA A 526 -3.36 -18.99 33.54
C ALA A 526 -3.74 -20.45 33.76
N ALA A 527 -5.00 -20.71 34.08
CA ALA A 527 -5.51 -22.05 34.33
C ALA A 527 -5.66 -22.89 33.04
N GLN A 528 -5.64 -22.27 31.86
CA GLN A 528 -5.87 -22.94 30.58
C GLN A 528 -4.60 -23.56 29.98
N GLY A 529 -3.42 -23.32 30.57
CA GLY A 529 -2.15 -23.92 30.11
C GLY A 529 -1.71 -23.46 28.71
N ILE A 530 -2.37 -22.47 28.13
CA ILE A 530 -1.99 -21.87 26.84
C ILE A 530 -0.79 -20.95 27.13
N PRO A 531 0.36 -21.13 26.44
CA PRO A 531 1.45 -20.17 26.53
C PRO A 531 0.92 -18.79 26.11
N CYS A 532 0.73 -17.92 27.10
CA CYS A 532 -0.04 -16.70 26.89
C CYS A 532 0.65 -15.74 25.93
N GLU A 533 -0.19 -15.05 25.17
CA GLU A 533 0.09 -13.88 24.34
C GLU A 533 1.08 -12.84 24.94
N GLY A 534 1.20 -12.78 26.27
CA GLY A 534 2.05 -11.85 27.01
C GLY A 534 3.55 -12.05 26.83
N TRP A 535 4.02 -13.25 26.45
CA TRP A 535 5.44 -13.50 26.16
C TRP A 535 5.91 -12.69 24.94
N PHE A 536 5.07 -12.68 23.89
CA PHE A 536 5.33 -11.97 22.64
C PHE A 536 4.69 -10.58 22.56
N ASP A 537 4.22 -10.05 23.71
CA ASP A 537 3.69 -8.69 23.82
C ASP A 537 4.87 -7.69 23.99
N ASN A 538 4.67 -6.56 24.69
CA ASN A 538 5.68 -5.52 24.90
C ASN A 538 7.13 -6.00 25.21
N PRO A 539 7.38 -7.06 26.01
CA PRO A 539 8.74 -7.54 26.26
C PRO A 539 9.51 -8.00 25.02
N ALA A 540 8.85 -8.70 24.09
CA ALA A 540 9.48 -9.12 22.84
C ALA A 540 9.75 -7.92 21.91
N TYR A 541 8.92 -6.88 21.97
CA TYR A 541 9.19 -5.59 21.31
C TYR A 541 10.41 -4.87 21.91
N HIS A 542 10.64 -5.00 23.22
CA HIS A 542 11.85 -4.48 23.86
C HIS A 542 13.06 -5.31 23.45
N ALA A 543 12.98 -6.64 23.54
CA ALA A 543 14.06 -7.56 23.18
C ALA A 543 14.55 -7.39 21.74
N CYS A 544 13.62 -7.24 20.76
CA CYS A 544 14.01 -7.05 19.36
C CYS A 544 14.70 -5.71 19.07
N LYS A 545 14.53 -4.71 19.95
CA LYS A 545 15.10 -3.36 19.79
C LYS A 545 16.35 -3.13 20.62
N MET A 546 16.55 -3.90 21.70
CA MET A 546 17.74 -3.78 22.55
C MET A 546 19.07 -3.78 21.77
N PRO A 547 19.27 -4.63 20.74
CA PRO A 547 20.49 -4.57 19.94
C PRO A 547 20.76 -3.18 19.35
N ALA A 548 19.73 -2.47 18.88
CA ALA A 548 19.87 -1.12 18.35
C ALA A 548 20.17 -0.09 19.44
N TYR A 549 19.59 -0.24 20.64
CA TYR A 549 19.86 0.65 21.78
C TYR A 549 21.28 0.45 22.31
N VAL A 550 21.73 -0.79 22.49
CA VAL A 550 23.10 -1.10 22.94
C VAL A 550 24.12 -0.59 21.92
N ARG A 551 23.94 -0.89 20.63
CA ARG A 551 24.83 -0.34 19.57
C ARG A 551 24.83 1.18 19.53
N PHE A 552 23.70 1.83 19.79
CA PHE A 552 23.64 3.28 19.90
C PHE A 552 24.49 3.78 21.08
N LEU A 553 24.34 3.18 22.26
CA LEU A 553 25.14 3.55 23.44
C LEU A 553 26.64 3.31 23.20
N GLU A 554 27.01 2.19 22.59
CA GLU A 554 28.39 1.88 22.20
C GLU A 554 28.94 2.87 21.17
N HIS A 555 28.18 3.18 20.12
CA HIS A 555 28.60 4.10 19.06
C HIS A 555 28.88 5.52 19.58
N PHE A 556 28.05 6.00 20.51
CA PHE A 556 28.19 7.33 21.10
C PHE A 556 29.01 7.35 22.41
N ASP A 557 29.56 6.21 22.82
CA ASP A 557 30.33 6.06 24.06
C ASP A 557 29.56 6.60 25.29
N LEU A 558 28.29 6.20 25.39
CA LEU A 558 27.39 6.58 26.48
C LEU A 558 27.49 5.55 27.63
N PRO A 559 27.40 5.99 28.91
CA PRO A 559 27.53 5.10 30.05
C PRO A 559 26.48 3.98 30.04
N HIS A 560 26.93 2.73 30.08
CA HIS A 560 26.11 1.53 30.29
C HIS A 560 26.99 0.35 30.71
N ASP A 561 26.36 -0.70 31.26
CA ASP A 561 27.06 -1.91 31.67
C ASP A 561 26.95 -2.96 30.55
N GLN A 562 27.87 -2.88 29.59
CA GLN A 562 27.91 -3.76 28.41
C GLN A 562 27.73 -5.24 28.75
N ARG A 563 28.39 -5.69 29.83
CA ARG A 563 28.32 -7.09 30.27
C ARG A 563 26.90 -7.43 30.71
N LYS A 564 26.34 -6.61 31.61
CA LYS A 564 24.97 -6.78 32.11
C LYS A 564 23.93 -6.78 31.00
N ASP A 565 24.09 -5.91 30.01
CA ASP A 565 23.14 -5.75 28.91
C ASP A 565 23.18 -6.97 28.00
N ARG A 566 24.38 -7.41 27.61
CA ARG A 566 24.60 -8.62 26.81
C ARG A 566 24.11 -9.87 27.55
N GLU A 567 24.40 -10.02 28.84
CA GLU A 567 23.90 -11.13 29.66
C GLU A 567 22.37 -11.19 29.70
N ALA A 568 21.70 -10.04 29.81
CA ALA A 568 20.24 -10.00 29.81
C ALA A 568 19.63 -10.38 28.45
N ILE A 569 20.23 -9.90 27.34
CA ILE A 569 19.84 -10.27 25.98
C ILE A 569 20.00 -11.77 25.78
N LEU A 570 21.17 -12.33 26.13
CA LEU A 570 21.44 -13.76 26.00
C LEU A 570 20.51 -14.61 26.85
N ARG A 571 20.30 -14.23 28.11
CA ARG A 571 19.42 -14.97 29.01
C ARG A 571 17.98 -14.96 28.50
N TYR A 572 17.53 -13.84 27.93
CA TYR A 572 16.20 -13.76 27.31
C TYR A 572 16.11 -14.62 26.05
N ALA A 573 17.16 -14.65 25.21
CA ALA A 573 17.23 -15.53 24.03
C ALA A 573 17.20 -17.01 24.41
N ASP A 574 18.04 -17.46 25.34
CA ASP A 574 18.06 -18.84 25.82
C ASP A 574 16.74 -19.25 26.44
N TYR A 575 16.17 -18.38 27.30
CA TYR A 575 14.87 -18.62 27.89
C TYR A 575 13.77 -18.69 26.83
N SER A 576 13.82 -17.87 25.78
CA SER A 576 12.87 -17.94 24.64
C SER A 576 12.90 -19.33 24.01
N LEU A 577 14.10 -19.84 23.74
CA LEU A 577 14.28 -21.15 23.12
C LEU A 577 13.84 -22.29 24.03
N GLU A 578 14.17 -22.23 25.32
CA GLU A 578 13.76 -23.22 26.32
C GLU A 578 12.24 -23.23 26.54
N HIS A 579 11.63 -22.04 26.63
CA HIS A 579 10.20 -21.90 26.88
C HIS A 579 9.34 -22.39 25.72
N ILE A 580 9.78 -22.13 24.48
CA ILE A 580 9.03 -22.49 23.27
C ILE A 580 9.39 -23.92 22.81
N GLY A 581 10.67 -24.30 22.92
CA GLY A 581 11.25 -25.52 22.36
C GLY A 581 11.56 -26.63 23.37
N GLY A 582 11.44 -26.36 24.66
CA GLY A 582 11.92 -27.23 25.73
C GLY A 582 13.43 -27.11 25.98
N GLY A 583 13.90 -27.74 27.06
CA GLY A 583 15.32 -27.86 27.39
C GLY A 583 15.82 -29.29 27.19
N PRO A 584 16.80 -29.57 26.31
CA PRO A 584 17.41 -28.66 25.33
C PRO A 584 16.43 -28.24 24.20
N PRO A 585 16.70 -27.12 23.49
CA PRO A 585 15.81 -26.64 22.43
C PRO A 585 15.62 -27.66 21.30
N ASP A 586 14.39 -28.11 21.11
CA ASP A 586 13.96 -28.99 20.03
C ASP A 586 13.37 -28.16 18.89
N ILE A 587 13.99 -28.22 17.71
CA ILE A 587 13.60 -27.40 16.56
C ILE A 587 12.20 -27.72 16.05
N GLU A 588 11.75 -28.97 16.13
CA GLU A 588 10.42 -29.36 15.67
C GLU A 588 9.36 -28.88 16.66
N LYS A 589 9.66 -28.90 17.96
CA LYS A 589 8.79 -28.28 18.98
C LYS A 589 8.74 -26.77 18.83
N LEU A 590 9.90 -26.13 18.63
CA LEU A 590 9.98 -24.69 18.34
C LEU A 590 9.11 -24.34 17.14
N ARG A 591 9.23 -25.14 16.08
CA ARG A 591 8.48 -24.96 14.84
C ARG A 591 6.98 -25.13 15.01
N ALA A 592 6.55 -26.22 15.62
CA ALA A 592 5.14 -26.44 15.92
C ALA A 592 4.58 -25.30 16.78
N ALA A 593 5.34 -24.85 17.78
CA ALA A 593 4.94 -23.77 18.66
C ALA A 593 4.84 -22.43 17.92
N TRP A 594 5.87 -21.99 17.17
CA TRP A 594 5.80 -20.70 16.47
C TRP A 594 4.80 -20.68 15.31
N LEU A 595 4.51 -21.82 14.67
CA LEU A 595 3.44 -21.93 13.68
C LEU A 595 2.03 -21.93 14.32
N SER A 596 1.93 -22.34 15.59
CA SER A 596 0.70 -22.23 16.38
C SER A 596 0.46 -20.82 16.94
N PHE A 597 1.53 -20.03 17.12
CA PHE A 597 1.44 -18.62 17.47
C PHE A 597 1.19 -17.76 16.22
N TRP A 598 0.72 -16.52 16.41
CA TRP A 598 0.65 -15.59 15.30
C TRP A 598 2.06 -15.26 14.75
N PRO A 599 2.29 -15.30 13.42
CA PRO A 599 3.59 -15.02 12.80
C PRO A 599 4.18 -13.64 13.16
N ASN A 600 3.32 -12.66 13.40
CA ASN A 600 3.71 -11.30 13.78
C ASN A 600 4.43 -11.22 15.13
N ARG A 601 4.16 -12.18 16.02
CA ARG A 601 4.69 -12.24 17.38
C ARG A 601 6.03 -12.94 17.42
N THR A 602 6.20 -13.97 16.60
CA THR A 602 7.42 -14.79 16.56
C THR A 602 8.55 -14.15 15.77
N VAL A 603 8.24 -13.31 14.77
CA VAL A 603 9.27 -12.64 13.95
C VAL A 603 10.20 -11.71 14.75
N MET A 604 9.76 -11.25 15.92
CA MET A 604 10.61 -10.47 16.83
C MET A 604 11.79 -11.27 17.40
N LEU A 605 11.75 -12.60 17.34
CA LEU A 605 12.86 -13.46 17.73
C LEU A 605 14.04 -13.35 16.76
N LEU A 606 13.83 -13.01 15.48
CA LEU A 606 14.92 -12.91 14.49
C LEU A 606 16.04 -11.95 14.94
N PRO A 607 15.79 -10.65 15.23
CA PRO A 607 16.85 -9.76 15.70
C PRO A 607 17.47 -10.19 17.04
N LEU A 608 16.68 -10.77 17.94
CA LEU A 608 17.16 -11.26 19.23
C LEU A 608 18.16 -12.41 19.07
N LEU A 609 17.81 -13.42 18.27
CA LEU A 609 18.64 -14.59 18.01
C LEU A 609 19.91 -14.22 17.25
N LEU A 610 19.80 -13.32 16.26
CA LEU A 610 20.97 -12.84 15.52
C LEU A 610 21.92 -12.04 16.42
N GLU A 611 21.41 -11.23 17.34
CA GLU A 611 22.25 -10.56 18.32
C GLU A 611 22.91 -11.57 19.28
N ALA A 612 22.16 -12.57 19.76
CA ALA A 612 22.71 -13.62 20.62
C ALA A 612 23.85 -14.38 19.93
N GLN A 613 23.73 -14.63 18.62
CA GLN A 613 24.82 -15.17 17.80
C GLN A 613 26.01 -14.22 17.74
N THR A 614 25.82 -12.92 17.51
CA THR A 614 26.90 -11.93 17.50
C THR A 614 27.66 -11.88 18.84
N ILE A 615 26.94 -11.96 19.96
CA ILE A 615 27.53 -11.91 21.29
C ILE A 615 28.32 -13.19 21.61
N THR A 616 27.81 -14.37 21.23
CA THR A 616 28.35 -15.67 21.70
C THR A 616 29.17 -16.42 20.66
N GLY A 617 28.95 -16.17 19.38
CA GLY A 617 29.41 -17.02 18.28
C GLY A 617 28.69 -18.38 18.17
N ASP A 618 27.66 -18.65 19.00
CA ASP A 618 26.95 -19.93 18.99
C ASP A 618 26.02 -20.04 17.78
N ALA A 619 26.36 -20.95 16.86
CA ALA A 619 25.64 -21.17 15.61
C ALA A 619 24.19 -21.66 15.81
N LYS A 620 23.79 -22.12 17.02
CA LYS A 620 22.40 -22.53 17.28
C LYS A 620 21.42 -21.39 17.02
N TYR A 621 21.75 -20.15 17.43
CA TYR A 621 20.83 -19.03 17.29
C TYR A 621 20.62 -18.67 15.82
N GLY A 622 21.69 -18.66 15.03
CA GLY A 622 21.63 -18.45 13.58
C GLY A 622 20.82 -19.50 12.84
N ARG A 623 21.01 -20.77 13.19
CA ARG A 623 20.23 -21.88 12.61
C ARG A 623 18.75 -21.76 12.93
N ILE A 624 18.39 -21.42 14.17
CA ILE A 624 16.99 -21.25 14.58
C ILE A 624 16.39 -20.01 13.91
N ALA A 625 17.14 -18.90 13.84
CA ALA A 625 16.71 -17.70 13.13
C ALA A 625 16.46 -17.96 11.64
N ALA A 626 17.34 -18.72 10.98
CA ALA A 626 17.17 -19.13 9.59
C ALA A 626 15.93 -20.02 9.40
N ALA A 627 15.72 -21.01 10.28
CA ALA A 627 14.54 -21.88 10.24
C ALA A 627 13.23 -21.09 10.42
N LEU A 628 13.19 -20.18 11.40
CA LEU A 628 12.05 -19.29 11.61
C LEU A 628 11.81 -18.39 10.39
N PHE A 629 12.87 -17.83 9.81
CA PHE A 629 12.76 -17.02 8.59
C PHE A 629 12.18 -17.86 7.44
N ASP A 630 12.66 -19.08 7.23
CA ASP A 630 12.19 -19.98 6.18
C ASP A 630 10.70 -20.32 6.34
N ASP A 631 10.23 -20.57 7.55
CA ASP A 631 8.81 -20.81 7.84
C ASP A 631 7.96 -19.57 7.56
N LEU A 632 8.41 -18.39 8.00
CA LEU A 632 7.73 -17.13 7.71
C LEU A 632 7.66 -16.89 6.20
N MET A 633 8.74 -17.17 5.46
CA MET A 633 8.75 -17.01 4.00
C MET A 633 7.83 -18.05 3.33
N ALA A 634 7.80 -19.31 3.79
CA ALA A 634 6.86 -20.31 3.26
C ALA A 634 5.40 -19.87 3.42
N MET A 635 5.06 -19.19 4.52
CA MET A 635 3.73 -18.62 4.71
C MET A 635 3.44 -17.47 3.73
N VAL A 636 4.43 -16.61 3.47
CA VAL A 636 4.32 -15.56 2.43
C VAL A 636 4.20 -16.17 1.05
N ASP A 637 4.94 -17.25 0.77
CA ASP A 637 4.94 -17.97 -0.50
C ASP A 637 3.62 -18.72 -0.75
N ALA A 638 2.82 -18.96 0.29
CA ALA A 638 1.45 -19.46 0.15
C ALA A 638 0.42 -18.36 -0.17
N ASN A 639 0.77 -17.08 -0.04
CA ASN A 639 -0.12 -15.94 -0.30
C ASN A 639 -0.31 -15.71 -1.80
N PRO A 640 -1.48 -15.89 -2.44
CA PRO A 640 -1.63 -15.69 -3.89
C PRO A 640 -1.35 -14.25 -4.40
N HIS A 641 -1.10 -13.27 -3.53
CA HIS A 641 -0.71 -11.89 -3.89
C HIS A 641 0.78 -11.55 -3.69
N GLY A 642 1.57 -12.43 -3.06
CA GLY A 642 2.94 -12.17 -2.56
C GLY A 642 3.11 -10.87 -1.75
N TYR A 643 4.19 -10.11 -1.98
CA TYR A 643 4.64 -8.98 -1.12
C TYR A 643 3.76 -7.72 -1.11
N PRO A 644 3.16 -7.28 -2.23
CA PRO A 644 2.32 -6.11 -2.22
C PRO A 644 0.98 -6.44 -1.57
N SER A 645 0.68 -5.79 -0.44
CA SER A 645 -0.68 -5.60 0.04
C SER A 645 -1.43 -4.76 -1.00
N ALA A 646 -1.94 -5.34 -2.07
CA ALA A 646 -2.77 -4.57 -2.97
C ALA A 646 -4.20 -4.34 -2.38
N TRP A 647 -4.52 -4.81 -1.15
CA TRP A 647 -5.90 -5.18 -0.83
C TRP A 647 -6.38 -5.13 0.63
N GLU A 648 -5.61 -4.68 1.63
CA GLU A 648 -6.02 -4.55 3.07
C GLU A 648 -6.96 -5.65 3.64
N TYR A 649 -6.94 -6.86 3.06
CA TYR A 649 -8.00 -7.83 3.26
C TYR A 649 -7.81 -8.54 4.60
N ARG A 650 -8.83 -8.46 5.47
CA ARG A 650 -8.88 -9.22 6.73
C ARG A 650 -9.76 -10.46 6.50
N PRO A 651 -9.19 -11.69 6.45
CA PRO A 651 -10.01 -12.89 6.36
C PRO A 651 -11.00 -12.95 7.54
N ARG A 652 -12.28 -13.24 7.26
CA ARG A 652 -13.34 -13.34 8.26
C ARG A 652 -13.08 -14.41 9.33
N LYS A 653 -12.20 -15.38 9.04
CA LYS A 653 -11.70 -16.39 9.98
C LYS A 653 -10.20 -16.13 10.20
N PRO A 654 -9.81 -15.49 11.33
CA PRO A 654 -8.48 -14.90 11.53
C PRO A 654 -7.40 -15.89 11.95
N GLN A 655 -7.50 -17.15 11.54
CA GLN A 655 -6.73 -18.19 12.24
C GLN A 655 -5.22 -18.04 12.04
N LEU A 656 -4.71 -17.38 10.99
CA LEU A 656 -3.27 -17.42 10.68
C LEU A 656 -2.65 -16.18 9.98
N PHE A 657 -3.34 -15.05 9.78
CA PHE A 657 -2.74 -13.94 9.01
C PHE A 657 -2.98 -12.53 9.57
N ASP A 658 -1.88 -11.79 9.68
CA ASP A 658 -1.82 -10.36 9.98
C ASP A 658 -1.22 -9.61 8.76
N SER A 659 -2.06 -8.84 8.07
CA SER A 659 -1.70 -8.06 6.88
C SER A 659 -0.74 -6.92 7.16
N VAL A 660 -0.61 -6.52 8.43
CA VAL A 660 0.28 -5.43 8.85
C VAL A 660 1.68 -5.98 9.11
N TYR A 661 1.81 -7.18 9.67
CA TYR A 661 3.08 -7.61 10.26
C TYR A 661 3.84 -8.69 9.48
N ASN A 662 3.21 -9.43 8.57
CA ASN A 662 3.98 -10.31 7.67
C ASN A 662 4.93 -9.52 6.76
N PRO A 663 4.53 -8.33 6.24
CA PRO A 663 5.47 -7.49 5.54
C PRO A 663 6.61 -6.94 6.42
N VAL A 664 6.26 -6.59 7.65
CA VAL A 664 7.21 -6.15 8.66
C VAL A 664 8.17 -7.28 9.03
N GLY A 665 7.71 -8.54 8.97
CA GLY A 665 8.51 -9.71 9.27
C GLY A 665 9.67 -9.92 8.30
N TYR A 666 9.42 -9.84 6.98
CA TYR A 666 10.51 -9.87 6.00
C TYR A 666 11.39 -8.62 6.14
N LEU A 667 10.80 -7.42 6.29
CA LEU A 667 11.57 -6.18 6.31
C LEU A 667 12.53 -6.17 7.50
N ARG A 668 12.02 -6.49 8.70
CA ARG A 668 12.82 -6.58 9.92
C ARG A 668 13.78 -7.76 9.86
N GLY A 669 13.35 -8.92 9.36
CA GLY A 669 14.17 -10.12 9.22
C GLY A 669 15.38 -9.87 8.33
N VAL A 670 15.16 -9.51 7.06
CA VAL A 670 16.21 -9.20 6.07
C VAL A 670 17.11 -8.07 6.57
N THR A 671 16.54 -6.99 7.12
CA THR A 671 17.35 -5.90 7.69
C THR A 671 18.21 -6.39 8.87
N SER A 672 17.71 -7.30 9.70
CA SER A 672 18.47 -7.84 10.83
C SER A 672 19.58 -8.79 10.38
N PHE A 673 19.30 -9.68 9.41
CA PHE A 673 20.34 -10.52 8.80
C PHE A 673 21.42 -9.66 8.12
N TRP A 674 21.03 -8.58 7.42
CA TRP A 674 21.96 -7.66 6.79
C TRP A 674 22.80 -6.87 7.80
N SER A 675 22.16 -6.18 8.74
CA SER A 675 22.85 -5.33 9.73
C SER A 675 23.79 -6.09 10.66
N ASN A 676 23.55 -7.39 10.88
CA ASN A 676 24.44 -8.24 11.66
C ASN A 676 25.44 -9.05 10.81
N GLY A 677 25.48 -8.86 9.49
CA GLY A 677 26.42 -9.56 8.60
C GLY A 677 26.13 -11.05 8.38
N TYR A 678 24.88 -11.48 8.58
CA TYR A 678 24.43 -12.87 8.50
C TYR A 678 23.51 -13.20 7.31
N LEU A 679 23.45 -12.36 6.27
CA LEU A 679 22.62 -12.66 5.07
C LEU A 679 22.95 -14.01 4.43
N ASP A 680 24.19 -14.48 4.58
CA ASP A 680 24.62 -15.77 4.03
C ASP A 680 23.89 -16.96 4.69
N LEU A 681 23.36 -16.81 5.92
CA LEU A 681 22.58 -17.85 6.61
C LEU A 681 21.26 -18.17 5.91
N ILE A 682 20.64 -17.18 5.26
CA ILE A 682 19.38 -17.34 4.52
C ILE A 682 19.59 -17.31 3.00
N GLY A 683 20.83 -17.10 2.56
CA GLY A 683 21.22 -16.95 1.16
C GLY A 683 20.90 -15.56 0.60
N ARG A 684 21.92 -14.88 0.06
CA ARG A 684 21.76 -13.53 -0.53
C ARG A 684 20.77 -13.47 -1.67
N GLU A 685 20.76 -14.49 -2.54
CA GLU A 685 19.82 -14.56 -3.65
C GLU A 685 18.39 -14.68 -3.14
N LYS A 686 18.16 -15.54 -2.15
CA LYS A 686 16.84 -15.69 -1.51
C LYS A 686 16.44 -14.38 -0.85
N ALA A 687 17.30 -13.77 -0.04
CA ALA A 687 17.04 -12.49 0.61
C ALA A 687 16.73 -11.37 -0.41
N ALA A 688 17.43 -11.36 -1.54
CA ALA A 688 17.22 -10.40 -2.62
C ALA A 688 15.92 -10.62 -3.40
N ARG A 689 15.16 -11.70 -3.17
CA ARG A 689 13.79 -11.87 -3.70
C ARG A 689 12.76 -11.04 -2.92
N PHE A 690 13.02 -10.83 -1.64
CA PHE A 690 12.24 -9.99 -0.72
C PHE A 690 12.72 -8.53 -0.83
#